data_AF-A0A8I1TAF8-F1
#
_entry.id   AF-A0A8I1TAF8-F1
#
_cell.length_a   1.000
_cell.length_b   1.000
_cell.length_c   1.000
_cell.angle_alpha   90.00
_cell.angle_beta   90.00
_cell.angle_gamma   90.00
#
_symmetry.space_group_name_H-M   'P 1'
#
loop_
_entity.id
_entity.type
_entity.pdbx_description
1 polymer ?
#
loop_
_entity_poly.entity_id
_entity_poly.type
_entity_poly.pdbx_seq_one_letter_code
_entity_poly.pdbx_strand_id
1 'polypeptide(L)'
;MSKKFPRLFSPLKLRSHVLKNRIVFGAHTANMAVEGLPTERHAAYYAERAMGGAAMIVVEPMPVHAAAVLTRGNFRPSDDTVIPHFKRVVEAIKAHGAVAIQQLYHIGAHGDSDNSFHPHWSPSGLPSYHDSDGSHAMTEAEIEETIDGFVQAARRCREAGFDGVEVWAAYLGMVDQFWTPWCNRRADRWGGSLENRTRMSREILSRIRAVCGPDFIVGLAVSDEPDVKVALQRDELAEIVKLHDDLGLIDYVTCGSGGYLDFYKLMPTFLYPEKLGADLAAVLKGVVKKAVVIAESHIRTPENAETVLGESAADLVSIVRGQIADPHLATKAGEDRPDDIRGCISCNQMCWGRRSRDYWISCLINPSVGREAEWGGDRFRKSGEPKRVLVIGGGPAGLEAARAAAERGHYVVLSEASSRLGGNFLLAGMQPRRAQILDLIAWYEQQLEKLGVEVRLNTYVEAGDIAPADFDIVIAATGSYSPETGFQKALPTVETLPGIENGNVFTVEAIMARQARPGHRVLLVDEGGGWRGGGTAWKLAEEGHAVTIVTPDPFVGKELQRTAADVPMRQALKKLGVQWIVEASIAEWHGNGATLIDHNTGDRRFVEADTLVTATTNMAADWLMPDLAALGLPIRQIGDCAAPRQAPYAFFEGRKAGLEI
;
A
#
# COMPACT_ATOMS: atom_id res chain seq x y z
N MET A 1 16.75 8.97 -25.04
CA MET A 1 16.21 9.75 -23.90
C MET A 1 14.72 9.94 -24.15
N SER A 2 13.89 9.69 -23.14
CA SER A 2 12.43 9.92 -23.21
C SER A 2 12.16 11.39 -23.56
N LYS A 3 11.19 11.62 -24.45
CA LYS A 3 10.75 12.98 -24.80
C LYS A 3 9.80 13.55 -23.75
N LYS A 4 8.98 12.70 -23.11
CA LYS A 4 8.02 13.10 -22.09
C LYS A 4 8.68 13.37 -20.73
N PHE A 5 9.73 12.61 -20.39
CA PHE A 5 10.38 12.65 -19.06
C PHE A 5 11.90 12.82 -19.17
N PRO A 6 12.39 13.92 -19.79
CA PRO A 6 13.81 14.10 -20.06
C PRO A 6 14.66 14.19 -18.79
N ARG A 7 14.14 14.77 -17.70
CA ARG A 7 14.90 14.87 -16.44
C ARG A 7 14.91 13.54 -15.72
N LEU A 8 13.77 12.86 -15.68
CA LEU A 8 13.64 11.54 -15.05
C LEU A 8 14.61 10.51 -15.64
N PHE A 9 14.86 10.55 -16.95
CA PHE A 9 15.79 9.65 -17.64
C PHE A 9 17.19 10.24 -17.90
N SER A 10 17.53 11.33 -17.22
CA SER A 10 18.90 11.83 -17.20
C SER A 10 19.77 10.98 -16.26
N PRO A 11 21.02 10.65 -16.61
CA PRO A 11 21.90 9.91 -15.73
C PRO A 11 22.35 10.76 -14.53
N LEU A 12 22.71 10.10 -13.43
CA LEU A 12 23.32 10.72 -12.24
C LEU A 12 24.54 9.93 -11.79
N LYS A 13 25.65 10.60 -11.51
CA LYS A 13 26.82 9.97 -10.89
C LYS A 13 26.64 9.93 -9.37
N LEU A 14 26.71 8.75 -8.78
CA LEU A 14 26.71 8.51 -7.34
C LEU A 14 27.96 7.70 -7.00
N ARG A 15 28.98 8.35 -6.43
CA ARG A 15 30.31 7.77 -6.23
C ARG A 15 30.89 7.18 -7.52
N SER A 16 31.29 5.91 -7.51
CA SER A 16 31.81 5.15 -8.65
C SER A 16 30.72 4.66 -9.60
N HIS A 17 29.44 4.82 -9.25
CA HIS A 17 28.30 4.37 -10.03
C HIS A 17 27.70 5.49 -10.88
N VAL A 18 27.18 5.12 -12.05
CA VAL A 18 26.34 5.99 -12.87
C VAL A 18 24.95 5.38 -12.92
N LEU A 19 24.01 6.03 -12.25
CA LEU A 19 22.60 5.68 -12.29
C LEU A 19 22.05 5.97 -13.69
N LYS A 20 21.42 4.96 -14.30
CA LYS A 20 20.87 5.03 -15.67
C LYS A 20 19.70 6.01 -15.84
N ASN A 21 19.03 6.36 -14.74
CA ASN A 21 17.94 7.33 -14.65
C ASN A 21 17.80 7.79 -13.18
N ARG A 22 16.81 8.63 -12.89
CA ARG A 22 16.57 9.23 -11.56
C ARG A 22 15.58 8.46 -10.68
N ILE A 23 15.22 7.23 -11.05
CA ILE A 23 14.16 6.44 -10.40
C ILE A 23 14.76 5.47 -9.39
N VAL A 24 14.31 5.61 -8.15
CA VAL A 24 14.69 4.76 -7.02
C VAL A 24 13.50 3.90 -6.60
N PHE A 25 13.74 2.61 -6.36
CA PHE A 25 12.82 1.75 -5.62
C PHE A 25 13.24 1.76 -4.15
N GLY A 26 12.70 2.70 -3.39
CA GLY A 26 13.07 2.94 -1.99
C GLY A 26 12.65 1.82 -1.04
N ALA A 27 13.20 1.88 0.17
CA ALA A 27 13.06 0.85 1.19
C ALA A 27 11.60 0.72 1.66
N HIS A 28 11.17 -0.52 1.87
CA HIS A 28 9.87 -0.87 2.44
C HIS A 28 9.93 -2.34 2.88
N THR A 29 9.34 -2.66 4.04
CA THR A 29 9.29 -4.05 4.54
C THR A 29 8.45 -4.92 3.61
N ALA A 30 9.08 -5.90 2.94
CA ALA A 30 8.37 -6.89 2.13
C ALA A 30 7.88 -8.06 2.98
N ASN A 31 8.48 -8.28 4.15
CA ASN A 31 8.09 -9.27 5.17
C ASN A 31 8.10 -10.70 4.60
N MET A 32 9.06 -11.00 3.72
CA MET A 32 9.15 -12.28 3.00
C MET A 32 10.17 -13.25 3.63
N ALA A 33 10.96 -12.82 4.62
CA ALA A 33 12.04 -13.61 5.20
C ALA A 33 11.49 -14.86 5.89
N VAL A 34 12.26 -15.94 5.80
CA VAL A 34 12.00 -17.19 6.53
C VAL A 34 13.15 -17.35 7.51
N GLU A 35 12.84 -17.38 8.81
CA GLU A 35 13.86 -17.42 9.88
C GLU A 35 14.91 -16.31 9.77
N GLY A 36 14.50 -15.15 9.27
CA GLY A 36 15.36 -14.00 9.06
C GLY A 36 16.31 -14.09 7.86
N LEU A 37 16.12 -15.06 6.96
CA LEU A 37 16.91 -15.19 5.73
C LEU A 37 16.09 -14.85 4.49
N PRO A 38 16.64 -14.11 3.51
CA PRO A 38 15.99 -13.95 2.23
C PRO A 38 15.95 -15.25 1.46
N THR A 39 14.84 -15.42 0.77
CA THR A 39 14.49 -16.55 -0.08
C THR A 39 14.48 -16.13 -1.56
N GLU A 40 14.31 -17.10 -2.45
CA GLU A 40 14.11 -16.85 -3.89
C GLU A 40 12.99 -15.83 -4.17
N ARG A 41 11.97 -15.77 -3.31
CA ARG A 41 10.90 -14.77 -3.41
C ARG A 41 11.43 -13.33 -3.33
N HIS A 42 12.39 -13.04 -2.46
CA HIS A 42 12.96 -11.68 -2.39
C HIS A 42 13.79 -11.38 -3.63
N ALA A 43 14.62 -12.34 -4.05
CA ALA A 43 15.46 -12.19 -5.22
C ALA A 43 14.58 -11.88 -6.46
N ALA A 44 13.51 -12.65 -6.67
CA ALA A 44 12.56 -12.41 -7.76
C ALA A 44 11.82 -11.08 -7.62
N TYR A 45 11.37 -10.72 -6.41
CA TYR A 45 10.68 -9.46 -6.15
C TYR A 45 11.51 -8.23 -6.55
N TYR A 46 12.78 -8.18 -6.14
CA TYR A 46 13.68 -7.08 -6.46
C TYR A 46 14.22 -7.14 -7.89
N ALA A 47 14.53 -8.33 -8.41
CA ALA A 47 14.95 -8.51 -9.81
C ALA A 47 13.90 -7.97 -10.79
N GLU A 48 12.62 -8.18 -10.51
CA GLU A 48 11.53 -7.71 -11.37
C GLU A 48 11.52 -6.18 -11.51
N ARG A 49 11.81 -5.43 -10.45
CA ARG A 49 11.89 -3.95 -10.49
C ARG A 49 13.20 -3.46 -11.10
N ALA A 50 14.30 -4.18 -10.87
CA ALA A 50 15.58 -3.87 -11.49
C ALA A 50 15.49 -4.03 -13.02
N MET A 51 14.87 -5.12 -13.47
CA MET A 51 14.56 -5.41 -14.87
C MET A 51 13.60 -4.37 -15.46
N GLY A 52 12.58 -4.00 -14.68
CA GLY A 52 11.61 -2.99 -15.07
C GLY A 52 12.11 -1.54 -15.07
N GLY A 53 13.39 -1.32 -14.80
CA GLY A 53 14.10 -0.08 -15.12
C GLY A 53 14.53 0.78 -13.94
N ALA A 54 14.33 0.36 -12.69
CA ALA A 54 14.85 1.08 -11.52
C ALA A 54 16.37 1.27 -11.64
N ALA A 55 16.88 2.48 -11.35
CA ALA A 55 18.31 2.74 -11.37
C ALA A 55 18.99 2.37 -10.05
N MET A 56 18.26 2.50 -8.95
CA MET A 56 18.71 2.11 -7.62
C MET A 56 17.58 1.41 -6.88
N ILE A 57 17.90 0.34 -6.16
CA ILE A 57 17.00 -0.39 -5.27
C ILE A 57 17.55 -0.33 -3.86
N VAL A 58 16.74 0.15 -2.93
CA VAL A 58 17.00 0.07 -1.50
C VAL A 58 16.18 -1.11 -0.94
N VAL A 59 16.87 -2.17 -0.55
CA VAL A 59 16.30 -3.38 0.03
C VAL A 59 15.71 -3.06 1.40
N GLU A 60 14.68 -3.81 1.77
CA GLU A 60 13.85 -3.59 2.95
C GLU A 60 14.64 -3.40 4.25
N PRO A 61 14.13 -2.59 5.21
CA PRO A 61 14.85 -2.32 6.44
C PRO A 61 15.27 -3.60 7.17
N MET A 62 16.58 -3.71 7.45
CA MET A 62 17.18 -4.76 8.25
C MET A 62 17.46 -4.25 9.67
N PRO A 63 16.96 -4.93 10.72
CA PRO A 63 17.32 -4.56 12.09
C PRO A 63 18.81 -4.80 12.29
N VAL A 64 19.47 -3.91 13.03
CA VAL A 64 20.91 -4.06 13.35
C VAL A 64 21.17 -4.74 14.69
N HIS A 65 20.12 -4.96 15.46
CA HIS A 65 20.17 -5.51 16.81
C HIS A 65 18.88 -6.31 17.11
N ALA A 66 18.92 -7.23 18.06
CA ALA A 66 17.76 -8.02 18.46
C ALA A 66 16.61 -7.14 18.99
N ALA A 67 16.94 -6.06 19.71
CA ALA A 67 16.00 -5.04 20.19
C ALA A 67 15.26 -4.26 19.07
N ALA A 68 15.68 -4.43 17.80
CA ALA A 68 15.10 -3.70 16.68
C ALA A 68 14.12 -4.53 15.84
N VAL A 69 13.94 -5.82 16.13
CA VAL A 69 13.08 -6.72 15.34
C VAL A 69 11.60 -6.31 15.54
N LEU A 70 10.91 -6.00 14.43
CA LEU A 70 9.52 -5.53 14.43
C LEU A 70 8.52 -6.53 13.86
N THR A 71 8.98 -7.46 13.03
CA THR A 71 8.12 -8.38 12.31
C THR A 71 8.81 -9.72 12.12
N ARG A 72 8.03 -10.79 12.02
CA ARG A 72 8.57 -12.15 11.86
C ARG A 72 9.38 -12.32 10.57
N GLY A 73 9.06 -11.55 9.52
CA GLY A 73 9.75 -11.57 8.24
C GLY A 73 10.86 -10.52 8.10
N ASN A 74 11.34 -9.91 9.19
CA ASN A 74 12.59 -9.13 9.14
C ASN A 74 13.80 -10.04 8.91
N PHE A 75 14.85 -9.50 8.29
CA PHE A 75 16.15 -10.18 8.26
C PHE A 75 16.76 -10.27 9.66
N ARG A 76 17.52 -11.34 9.92
CA ARG A 76 18.21 -11.48 11.20
C ARG A 76 19.46 -10.59 11.27
N PRO A 77 19.73 -9.94 12.41
CA PRO A 77 20.90 -9.06 12.58
C PRO A 77 22.21 -9.80 12.89
N SER A 78 22.12 -11.09 13.25
CA SER A 78 23.00 -11.68 14.28
C SER A 78 24.36 -12.18 13.82
N ASP A 79 24.51 -12.66 12.59
CA ASP A 79 25.72 -13.39 12.22
C ASP A 79 25.98 -13.46 10.70
N ASP A 80 27.19 -13.91 10.35
CA ASP A 80 27.76 -13.87 9.00
C ASP A 80 27.12 -14.87 8.04
N THR A 81 26.33 -15.82 8.55
CA THR A 81 25.65 -16.81 7.69
C THR A 81 24.56 -16.17 6.81
N VAL A 82 24.19 -14.90 7.04
CA VAL A 82 23.30 -14.13 6.14
C VAL A 82 23.96 -13.77 4.82
N ILE A 83 25.29 -13.67 4.78
CA ILE A 83 26.05 -13.14 3.63
C ILE A 83 25.75 -13.92 2.33
N PRO A 84 25.76 -15.26 2.29
CA PRO A 84 25.45 -16.01 1.06
C PRO A 84 24.00 -15.85 0.60
N HIS A 85 23.08 -15.50 1.49
CA HIS A 85 21.68 -15.26 1.13
C HIS A 85 21.49 -13.85 0.56
N PHE A 86 22.12 -12.85 1.18
CA PHE A 86 22.15 -11.48 0.68
C PHE A 86 22.80 -11.39 -0.69
N LYS A 87 23.90 -12.14 -0.90
CA LYS A 87 24.56 -12.21 -2.21
C LYS A 87 23.61 -12.60 -3.34
N ARG A 88 22.67 -13.54 -3.11
CA ARG A 88 21.69 -13.93 -4.14
C ARG A 88 20.73 -12.80 -4.49
N VAL A 89 20.28 -12.03 -3.50
CA VAL A 89 19.41 -10.86 -3.73
C VAL A 89 20.16 -9.78 -4.52
N VAL A 90 21.39 -9.48 -4.09
CA VAL A 90 22.29 -8.52 -4.74
C VAL A 90 22.57 -8.90 -6.19
N GLU A 91 22.94 -10.16 -6.45
CA GLU A 91 23.20 -10.65 -7.81
C GLU A 91 21.97 -10.52 -8.70
N ALA A 92 20.78 -10.83 -8.17
CA ALA A 92 19.52 -10.70 -8.91
C ALA A 92 19.18 -9.24 -9.27
N ILE A 93 19.48 -8.28 -8.39
CA ILE A 93 19.33 -6.84 -8.67
C ILE A 93 20.36 -6.38 -9.71
N LYS A 94 21.63 -6.70 -9.49
CA LYS A 94 22.76 -6.20 -10.31
C LYS A 94 22.80 -6.82 -11.69
N ALA A 95 22.23 -8.02 -11.89
CA ALA A 95 22.04 -8.62 -13.21
C ALA A 95 21.25 -7.72 -14.18
N HIS A 96 20.48 -6.75 -13.67
CA HIS A 96 19.72 -5.79 -14.46
C HIS A 96 20.26 -4.34 -14.36
N GLY A 97 21.50 -4.18 -13.87
CA GLY A 97 22.24 -2.93 -13.86
C GLY A 97 21.71 -1.87 -12.88
N ALA A 98 20.93 -2.28 -11.87
CA ALA A 98 20.53 -1.40 -10.78
C ALA A 98 21.58 -1.42 -9.65
N VAL A 99 21.77 -0.27 -9.00
CA VAL A 99 22.57 -0.16 -7.77
C VAL A 99 21.78 -0.78 -6.62
N ALA A 100 22.43 -1.64 -5.83
CA ALA A 100 21.81 -2.34 -4.71
C ALA A 100 22.26 -1.73 -3.37
N ILE A 101 21.33 -1.18 -2.61
CA ILE A 101 21.55 -0.61 -1.27
C ILE A 101 20.75 -1.42 -0.24
N GLN A 102 21.29 -1.63 0.95
CA GLN A 102 20.56 -2.23 2.07
C GLN A 102 20.22 -1.16 3.11
N GLN A 103 18.94 -1.01 3.50
CA GLN A 103 18.58 -0.12 4.61
C GLN A 103 18.84 -0.81 5.96
N LEU A 104 19.48 -0.10 6.88
CA LEU A 104 19.82 -0.52 8.24
C LEU A 104 19.02 0.28 9.25
N TYR A 105 18.45 -0.37 10.27
CA TYR A 105 17.64 0.36 11.24
C TYR A 105 17.69 -0.15 12.67
N HIS A 106 17.32 0.78 13.55
CA HIS A 106 16.92 0.52 14.92
C HIS A 106 15.75 1.45 15.27
N ILE A 107 14.70 0.92 15.88
CA ILE A 107 13.42 1.60 16.13
C ILE A 107 13.39 2.44 17.40
N GLY A 108 14.34 2.26 18.32
CA GLY A 108 14.44 3.10 19.50
C GLY A 108 13.43 2.66 20.55
N ALA A 109 12.74 3.63 21.15
CA ALA A 109 11.72 3.40 22.16
C ALA A 109 10.53 2.53 21.70
N HIS A 110 10.36 2.37 20.39
CA HIS A 110 9.32 1.55 19.79
C HIS A 110 9.77 0.10 19.68
N GLY A 111 8.83 -0.84 19.62
CA GLY A 111 9.16 -2.23 19.38
C GLY A 111 8.02 -3.21 19.50
N ASP A 112 8.37 -4.45 19.18
CA ASP A 112 7.47 -5.60 19.25
C ASP A 112 8.11 -6.63 20.20
N SER A 113 7.64 -6.64 21.45
CA SER A 113 8.10 -7.57 22.48
C SER A 113 7.74 -9.01 22.17
N ASP A 114 6.64 -9.25 21.43
CA ASP A 114 6.20 -10.60 21.02
C ASP A 114 7.14 -11.21 19.99
N ASN A 115 7.81 -10.38 19.19
CA ASN A 115 8.83 -10.82 18.23
C ASN A 115 10.24 -10.83 18.81
N SER A 116 10.64 -9.78 19.52
CA SER A 116 12.03 -9.59 19.94
C SER A 116 12.38 -10.33 21.24
N PHE A 117 11.41 -10.50 22.16
CA PHE A 117 11.65 -10.90 23.55
C PHE A 117 12.79 -10.11 24.22
N HIS A 118 13.00 -8.87 23.78
CA HIS A 118 14.13 -8.03 24.17
C HIS A 118 13.61 -6.68 24.67
N PRO A 119 14.18 -6.09 25.74
CA PRO A 119 13.81 -4.73 26.15
C PRO A 119 13.99 -3.72 25.02
N HIS A 120 13.00 -2.84 24.84
CA HIS A 120 13.15 -1.69 23.94
C HIS A 120 14.19 -0.73 24.51
N TRP A 121 14.96 -0.08 23.64
CA TRP A 121 16.09 0.77 24.03
C TRP A 121 15.92 2.17 23.46
N SER A 122 16.15 3.20 24.28
CA SER A 122 16.10 4.59 23.82
C SER A 122 17.13 5.46 24.54
N PRO A 123 17.39 6.69 24.08
CA PRO A 123 18.37 7.57 24.72
C PRO A 123 18.07 7.85 26.19
N SER A 124 16.80 7.83 26.61
CA SER A 124 16.38 8.29 27.94
C SER A 124 15.30 7.45 28.61
N GLY A 125 14.96 6.27 28.06
CA GLY A 125 14.04 5.32 28.69
C GLY A 125 12.60 5.82 28.77
N LEU A 126 12.11 6.43 27.69
CA LEU A 126 10.77 7.03 27.61
C LEU A 126 9.74 6.09 26.95
N PRO A 127 8.44 6.39 27.03
CA PRO A 127 7.39 5.60 26.37
C PRO A 127 7.58 5.52 24.85
N SER A 128 7.09 4.42 24.26
CA SER A 128 6.76 4.37 22.84
C SER A 128 5.57 5.30 22.57
N TYR A 129 5.55 5.89 21.38
CA TYR A 129 4.42 6.69 20.88
C TYR A 129 3.60 5.96 19.81
N HIS A 130 4.02 4.74 19.48
CA HIS A 130 3.34 3.87 18.52
C HIS A 130 2.73 2.64 19.22
N ASP A 131 3.46 2.08 20.20
CA ASP A 131 3.08 0.90 20.97
C ASP A 131 2.71 1.31 22.40
N SER A 132 2.13 0.40 23.19
CA SER A 132 1.75 0.66 24.59
C SER A 132 2.89 0.46 25.60
N ASP A 133 4.12 0.22 25.11
CA ASP A 133 5.28 -0.18 25.92
C ASP A 133 6.23 0.99 26.25
N GLY A 134 7.09 0.77 27.24
CA GLY A 134 8.19 1.66 27.59
C GLY A 134 9.54 1.20 27.04
N SER A 135 10.60 1.97 27.32
CA SER A 135 11.97 1.61 26.93
C SER A 135 12.98 1.81 28.06
N HIS A 136 14.11 1.13 27.95
CA HIS A 136 15.27 1.29 28.82
C HIS A 136 16.12 2.49 28.37
N ALA A 137 16.62 3.26 29.34
CA ALA A 137 17.58 4.33 29.09
C ALA A 137 18.97 3.73 28.88
N MET A 138 19.43 3.72 27.62
CA MET A 138 20.66 3.02 27.25
C MET A 138 21.87 3.48 28.06
N THR A 139 22.66 2.52 28.52
CA THR A 139 24.03 2.74 29.00
C THR A 139 24.96 3.09 27.85
N GLU A 140 26.13 3.63 28.16
CA GLU A 140 27.15 3.90 27.13
C GLU A 140 27.59 2.62 26.40
N ALA A 141 27.64 1.48 27.11
CA ALA A 141 27.97 0.19 26.51
C ALA A 141 26.91 -0.24 25.48
N GLU A 142 25.62 -0.10 25.79
CA GLU A 142 24.53 -0.44 24.85
C GLU A 142 24.48 0.52 23.65
N ILE A 143 24.86 1.80 23.84
CA ILE A 143 25.02 2.75 22.73
C ILE A 143 26.13 2.28 21.80
N GLU A 144 27.30 1.93 22.33
CA GLU A 144 28.42 1.44 21.53
C GLU A 144 28.11 0.08 20.89
N GLU A 145 27.40 -0.81 21.57
CA GLU A 145 26.89 -2.08 21.02
C GLU A 145 25.96 -1.84 19.83
N THR A 146 25.01 -0.90 19.96
CA THR A 146 24.09 -0.55 18.88
C THR A 146 24.85 0.04 17.69
N ILE A 147 25.83 0.92 17.94
CA ILE A 147 26.71 1.48 16.90
C ILE A 147 27.48 0.37 16.19
N ASP A 148 28.07 -0.58 16.92
CA ASP A 148 28.75 -1.74 16.33
C ASP A 148 27.78 -2.60 15.51
N GLY A 149 26.54 -2.79 15.97
CA GLY A 149 25.48 -3.46 15.20
C GLY A 149 25.30 -2.85 13.79
N PHE A 150 25.20 -1.53 13.68
CA PHE A 150 25.15 -0.84 12.38
C PHE A 150 26.42 -1.09 11.54
N VAL A 151 27.60 -1.07 12.17
CA VAL A 151 28.89 -1.26 11.48
C VAL A 151 29.05 -2.69 10.97
N GLN A 152 28.73 -3.70 11.79
CA GLN A 152 28.80 -5.11 11.40
C GLN A 152 27.76 -5.44 10.34
N ALA A 153 26.56 -4.89 10.44
CA ALA A 153 25.55 -4.99 9.39
C ALA A 153 26.07 -4.45 8.06
N ALA A 154 26.66 -3.25 8.04
CA ALA A 154 27.24 -2.66 6.83
C ALA A 154 28.40 -3.49 6.27
N ARG A 155 29.28 -4.01 7.14
CA ARG A 155 30.35 -4.94 6.73
C ARG A 155 29.80 -6.16 6.00
N ARG A 156 28.78 -6.82 6.56
CA ARG A 156 28.12 -7.98 5.94
C ARG A 156 27.48 -7.62 4.60
N CYS A 157 26.87 -6.45 4.50
CA CYS A 157 26.30 -5.97 3.24
C CYS A 157 27.37 -5.81 2.16
N ARG A 158 28.51 -5.18 2.49
CA ARG A 158 29.64 -5.07 1.58
C ARG A 158 30.18 -6.43 1.15
N GLU A 159 30.35 -7.35 2.09
CA GLU A 159 30.84 -8.72 1.80
C GLU A 159 29.85 -9.53 0.94
N ALA A 160 28.55 -9.26 1.07
CA ALA A 160 27.50 -9.81 0.20
C ALA A 160 27.46 -9.15 -1.19
N GLY A 161 28.16 -8.03 -1.40
CA GLY A 161 28.29 -7.35 -2.70
C GLY A 161 27.29 -6.22 -2.95
N PHE A 162 26.56 -5.77 -1.91
CA PHE A 162 25.81 -4.52 -1.99
C PHE A 162 26.75 -3.36 -2.35
N ASP A 163 26.23 -2.37 -3.08
CA ASP A 163 26.99 -1.17 -3.46
C ASP A 163 27.04 -0.14 -2.31
N GLY A 164 26.15 -0.28 -1.33
CA GLY A 164 26.07 0.61 -0.18
C GLY A 164 25.04 0.21 0.87
N VAL A 165 24.90 1.07 1.88
CA VAL A 165 23.85 0.99 2.90
C VAL A 165 23.15 2.33 3.09
N GLU A 166 21.94 2.28 3.60
CA GLU A 166 21.18 3.45 4.04
C GLU A 166 20.93 3.37 5.55
N VAL A 167 21.35 4.38 6.31
CA VAL A 167 21.08 4.46 7.74
C VAL A 167 19.72 5.11 7.96
N TRP A 168 18.80 4.39 8.58
CA TRP A 168 17.47 4.90 8.89
C TRP A 168 17.52 5.82 10.13
N ALA A 169 17.30 7.12 9.89
CA ALA A 169 17.23 8.18 10.89
C ALA A 169 15.94 9.02 10.70
N ALA A 170 14.83 8.30 10.48
CA ALA A 170 13.52 8.86 10.20
C ALA A 170 12.47 8.28 11.15
N TYR A 171 11.28 8.85 11.09
CA TYR A 171 10.06 8.32 11.70
C TYR A 171 10.13 8.17 13.22
N LEU A 172 10.96 8.96 13.92
CA LEU A 172 11.23 8.78 15.36
C LEU A 172 11.88 7.43 15.69
N GLY A 173 12.70 6.88 14.79
CA GLY A 173 13.58 5.74 15.09
C GLY A 173 14.76 6.11 16.01
N MET A 174 15.63 5.15 16.33
CA MET A 174 16.72 5.33 17.32
C MET A 174 17.59 6.56 17.04
N VAL A 175 18.08 6.71 15.80
CA VAL A 175 18.99 7.82 15.45
C VAL A 175 18.29 9.17 15.57
N ASP A 176 17.03 9.25 15.13
CA ASP A 176 16.20 10.45 15.23
C ASP A 176 15.86 10.79 16.70
N GLN A 177 15.57 9.77 17.51
CA GLN A 177 15.38 9.93 18.97
C GLN A 177 16.62 10.49 19.66
N PHE A 178 17.84 10.14 19.21
CA PHE A 178 19.07 10.76 19.71
C PHE A 178 19.20 12.23 19.29
N TRP A 179 18.71 12.61 18.11
CA TRP A 179 18.76 13.98 17.61
C TRP A 179 17.78 14.92 18.30
N THR A 180 16.54 14.49 18.56
CA THR A 180 15.53 15.36 19.18
C THR A 180 15.80 15.56 20.68
N PRO A 181 15.89 16.82 21.17
CA PRO A 181 16.04 17.09 22.60
C PRO A 181 14.80 16.67 23.42
N TRP A 182 13.68 16.39 22.78
CA TRP A 182 12.47 15.91 23.45
C TRP A 182 12.59 14.45 23.93
N CYS A 183 13.19 13.58 23.10
CA CYS A 183 13.50 12.19 23.46
C CYS A 183 14.85 12.05 24.17
N ASN A 184 15.89 12.76 23.71
CA ASN A 184 17.23 12.70 24.28
C ASN A 184 17.45 13.74 25.37
N ARG A 185 17.20 13.33 26.61
CA ARG A 185 17.36 14.14 27.84
C ARG A 185 18.65 13.83 28.59
N ARG A 186 19.62 13.20 27.92
CA ARG A 186 20.87 12.80 28.56
C ARG A 186 21.74 14.02 28.88
N ALA A 187 22.51 13.90 29.97
CA ALA A 187 23.47 14.91 30.41
C ALA A 187 24.94 14.49 30.15
N ASP A 188 25.16 13.34 29.53
CA ASP A 188 26.49 12.82 29.18
C ASP A 188 26.91 13.26 27.76
N ARG A 189 27.98 12.66 27.22
CA ARG A 189 28.52 12.97 25.89
C ARG A 189 27.58 12.67 24.72
N TRP A 190 26.44 12.02 24.97
CA TRP A 190 25.47 11.63 23.97
C TRP A 190 24.21 12.50 23.95
N GLY A 191 24.07 13.48 24.86
CA GLY A 191 22.93 14.41 24.90
C GLY A 191 23.31 15.84 25.25
N GLY A 192 22.29 16.70 25.40
CA GLY A 192 22.48 18.13 25.61
C GLY A 192 22.68 18.89 24.31
N SER A 193 23.92 19.25 23.96
CA SER A 193 24.23 20.06 22.77
C SER A 193 23.90 19.34 21.46
N LEU A 194 23.70 20.08 20.36
CA LEU A 194 23.50 19.48 19.03
C LEU A 194 24.68 18.58 18.62
N GLU A 195 25.91 18.96 18.96
CA GLU A 195 27.10 18.15 18.71
C GLU A 195 27.02 16.77 19.40
N ASN A 196 26.57 16.75 20.66
CA ASN A 196 26.42 15.50 21.41
C ASN A 196 25.23 14.67 20.92
N ARG A 197 24.09 15.31 20.64
CA ARG A 197 22.89 14.63 20.13
C ARG A 197 23.12 14.00 18.75
N THR A 198 23.96 14.60 17.92
CA THR A 198 24.39 14.05 16.61
C THR A 198 25.59 13.12 16.70
N ARG A 199 26.15 12.87 17.89
CA ARG A 199 27.33 12.02 18.05
C ARG A 199 27.07 10.59 17.60
N MET A 200 25.93 10.00 17.95
CA MET A 200 25.60 8.62 17.55
C MET A 200 25.59 8.46 16.03
N SER A 201 24.88 9.33 15.30
CA SER A 201 24.84 9.28 13.83
C SER A 201 26.22 9.49 13.21
N ARG A 202 27.01 10.42 13.75
CA ARG A 202 28.38 10.65 13.29
C ARG A 202 29.29 9.44 13.51
N GLU A 203 29.21 8.79 14.66
CA GLU A 203 29.97 7.56 14.96
C GLU A 203 29.57 6.40 14.04
N ILE A 204 28.27 6.15 13.85
CA ILE A 204 27.75 5.14 12.93
C ILE A 204 28.31 5.36 11.52
N LEU A 205 28.10 6.56 10.97
CA LEU A 205 28.48 6.85 9.59
C LEU A 205 30.00 6.85 9.38
N SER A 206 30.77 7.39 10.35
CA SER A 206 32.24 7.42 10.27
C SER A 206 32.83 6.02 10.33
N ARG A 207 32.33 5.16 11.23
CA ARG A 207 32.81 3.78 11.36
C ARG A 207 32.39 2.91 10.18
N ILE A 208 31.18 3.07 9.65
CA ILE A 208 30.77 2.43 8.39
C ILE A 208 31.72 2.82 7.25
N ARG A 209 32.02 4.11 7.08
CA ARG A 209 32.97 4.60 6.06
C ARG A 209 34.35 3.99 6.24
N ALA A 210 34.86 3.94 7.47
CA ALA A 210 36.18 3.37 7.79
C ALA A 210 36.24 1.87 7.48
N VAL A 211 35.20 1.12 7.85
CA VAL A 211 35.14 -0.33 7.64
C VAL A 211 34.90 -0.68 6.18
N CYS A 212 33.97 0.01 5.50
CA CYS A 212 33.50 -0.37 4.16
C CYS A 212 34.30 0.24 3.01
N GLY A 213 34.96 1.38 3.24
CA GLY A 213 35.79 2.08 2.26
C GLY A 213 35.14 3.31 1.62
N PRO A 214 35.93 4.12 0.89
CA PRO A 214 35.49 5.41 0.34
C PRO A 214 34.54 5.32 -0.86
N ASP A 215 34.49 4.17 -1.55
CA ASP A 215 33.62 3.95 -2.71
C ASP A 215 32.26 3.35 -2.35
N PHE A 216 32.12 2.81 -1.14
CA PHE A 216 30.86 2.26 -0.64
C PHE A 216 29.85 3.39 -0.40
N ILE A 217 28.64 3.27 -0.96
CA ILE A 217 27.62 4.31 -0.85
C ILE A 217 27.04 4.31 0.56
N VAL A 218 26.96 5.48 1.20
CA VAL A 218 26.32 5.65 2.51
C VAL A 218 25.17 6.65 2.39
N GLY A 219 23.94 6.15 2.50
CA GLY A 219 22.71 6.95 2.52
C GLY A 219 22.23 7.26 3.93
N LEU A 220 21.40 8.29 4.06
CA LEU A 220 20.68 8.63 5.29
C LEU A 220 19.20 8.82 4.95
N ALA A 221 18.30 8.14 5.67
CA ALA A 221 16.87 8.36 5.54
C ALA A 221 16.38 9.27 6.67
N VAL A 222 15.64 10.32 6.34
CA VAL A 222 15.02 11.28 7.28
C VAL A 222 13.56 11.51 6.91
N SER A 223 12.78 12.04 7.84
CA SER A 223 11.37 12.42 7.60
C SER A 223 11.00 13.67 8.37
N ASP A 224 9.96 14.37 7.93
CA ASP A 224 9.38 15.49 8.66
C ASP A 224 7.96 15.20 9.17
N GLU A 225 7.61 15.90 10.24
CA GLU A 225 6.25 15.96 10.81
C GLU A 225 5.93 17.42 11.15
N PRO A 226 5.72 18.30 10.14
CA PRO A 226 5.65 19.75 10.34
C PRO A 226 4.50 20.19 11.25
N ASP A 227 3.45 19.36 11.37
CA ASP A 227 2.31 19.63 12.25
C ASP A 227 2.53 19.18 13.71
N VAL A 228 3.67 18.54 14.01
CA VAL A 228 4.00 17.95 15.31
C VAL A 228 5.12 18.75 15.98
N LYS A 229 4.76 19.57 16.98
CA LYS A 229 5.67 20.53 17.63
C LYS A 229 6.90 19.91 18.31
N VAL A 230 6.83 18.64 18.71
CA VAL A 230 7.92 17.94 19.41
C VAL A 230 8.87 17.21 18.46
N ALA A 231 8.48 17.06 17.18
CA ALA A 231 9.34 16.55 16.13
C ALA A 231 10.33 17.64 15.69
N LEU A 232 11.47 17.21 15.17
CA LEU A 232 12.45 18.14 14.59
C LEU A 232 11.82 18.90 13.43
N GLN A 233 11.97 20.22 13.46
CA GLN A 233 11.50 21.06 12.36
C GLN A 233 12.49 20.99 11.19
N ARG A 234 12.02 21.40 10.00
CA ARG A 234 12.78 21.24 8.74
C ARG A 234 14.14 21.95 8.76
N ASP A 235 14.24 23.08 9.46
CA ASP A 235 15.49 23.84 9.64
C ASP A 235 16.48 23.11 10.56
N GLU A 236 16.01 22.52 11.66
CA GLU A 236 16.82 21.68 12.54
C GLU A 236 17.33 20.43 11.80
N LEU A 237 16.44 19.76 11.04
CA LEU A 237 16.82 18.64 10.17
C LEU A 237 17.86 19.06 9.12
N ALA A 238 17.69 20.24 8.51
CA ALA A 238 18.64 20.78 7.55
C ALA A 238 20.02 21.05 8.16
N GLU A 239 20.08 21.56 9.40
CA GLU A 239 21.33 21.76 10.13
C GLU A 239 22.04 20.42 10.38
N ILE A 240 21.30 19.40 10.81
CA ILE A 240 21.84 18.05 11.06
C ILE A 240 22.34 17.42 9.76
N VAL A 241 21.54 17.41 8.69
CA VAL A 241 21.92 16.81 7.41
C VAL A 241 23.13 17.54 6.81
N LYS A 242 23.15 18.87 6.89
CA LYS A 242 24.28 19.69 6.47
C LYS A 242 25.58 19.31 7.20
N LEU A 243 25.52 19.09 8.52
CA LEU A 243 26.68 18.67 9.30
C LEU A 243 27.26 17.35 8.78
N HIS A 244 26.42 16.37 8.48
CA HIS A 244 26.87 15.07 7.94
C HIS A 244 27.44 15.19 6.51
N ASP A 245 26.87 16.06 5.67
CA ASP A 245 27.36 16.35 4.32
C ASP A 245 28.71 17.10 4.33
N ASP A 246 28.87 18.12 5.18
CA ASP A 246 30.11 18.88 5.31
C ASP A 246 31.28 17.96 5.71
N LEU A 247 31.03 17.02 6.62
CA LEU A 247 31.96 15.97 7.04
C LEU A 247 32.20 14.89 5.97
N GLY A 248 31.40 14.84 4.89
CA GLY A 248 31.51 13.85 3.82
C GLY A 248 31.10 12.44 4.23
N LEU A 249 30.22 12.34 5.24
CA LEU A 249 29.78 11.07 5.82
C LEU A 249 28.67 10.39 5.02
N ILE A 250 27.90 11.16 4.25
CA ILE A 250 26.78 10.68 3.45
C ILE A 250 26.95 11.02 1.98
N ASP A 251 26.37 10.18 1.13
CA ASP A 251 26.38 10.26 -0.34
C ASP A 251 25.02 10.66 -0.90
N TYR A 252 23.97 10.31 -0.15
CA TYR A 252 22.63 10.82 -0.41
C TYR A 252 21.82 10.92 0.88
N VAL A 253 20.75 11.72 0.82
CA VAL A 253 19.69 11.76 1.84
C VAL A 253 18.33 11.51 1.17
N THR A 254 17.50 10.62 1.74
CA THR A 254 16.12 10.37 1.28
C THR A 254 15.11 10.96 2.26
N CYS A 255 14.05 11.59 1.73
CA CYS A 255 13.16 12.49 2.46
C CYS A 255 11.70 12.01 2.49
N GLY A 256 11.32 11.36 3.59
CA GLY A 256 9.96 10.92 3.88
C GLY A 256 9.09 11.97 4.57
N SER A 257 7.86 11.57 4.90
CA SER A 257 6.92 12.37 5.70
C SER A 257 6.21 11.48 6.72
N GLY A 258 5.72 12.07 7.81
CA GLY A 258 5.08 11.32 8.89
C GLY A 258 6.10 10.63 9.79
N GLY A 259 5.61 9.85 10.73
CA GLY A 259 6.43 9.19 11.74
C GLY A 259 5.59 8.41 12.73
N TYR A 260 6.18 7.97 13.83
CA TYR A 260 5.42 7.32 14.91
C TYR A 260 4.52 8.29 15.71
N LEU A 261 4.58 9.61 15.46
CA LEU A 261 3.67 10.60 16.06
C LEU A 261 2.45 10.87 15.17
N ASP A 262 2.63 10.93 13.84
CA ASP A 262 1.59 10.90 12.81
C ASP A 262 1.82 9.74 11.84
N PHE A 263 1.33 8.57 12.25
CA PHE A 263 1.50 7.32 11.52
C PHE A 263 0.81 7.29 10.15
N TYR A 264 -0.23 8.10 9.96
CA TYR A 264 -1.05 8.05 8.73
C TYR A 264 -0.32 8.66 7.53
N LYS A 265 0.53 9.67 7.75
CA LYS A 265 1.37 10.29 6.71
C LYS A 265 2.61 9.48 6.35
N LEU A 266 2.98 8.49 7.17
CA LEU A 266 4.07 7.55 6.86
C LEU A 266 3.69 6.64 5.68
N MET A 267 2.42 6.29 5.53
CA MET A 267 1.89 5.54 4.38
C MET A 267 0.67 6.26 3.79
N PRO A 268 0.84 7.42 3.15
CA PRO A 268 -0.27 8.28 2.78
C PRO A 268 -1.18 7.59 1.76
N THR A 269 -2.46 7.43 2.10
CA THR A 269 -3.49 6.87 1.22
C THR A 269 -3.95 7.89 0.18
N PHE A 270 -4.89 7.53 -0.70
CA PHE A 270 -5.54 8.45 -1.64
C PHE A 270 -6.20 9.70 -0.99
N LEU A 271 -6.31 9.73 0.34
CA LEU A 271 -6.82 10.88 1.11
C LEU A 271 -5.82 12.03 1.22
N TYR A 272 -4.54 11.79 0.95
CA TYR A 272 -3.48 12.78 1.02
C TYR A 272 -3.11 13.32 -0.36
N PRO A 273 -2.58 14.54 -0.45
CA PRO A 273 -2.08 15.09 -1.71
C PRO A 273 -0.80 14.37 -2.15
N GLU A 274 -0.54 14.38 -3.46
CA GLU A 274 0.68 13.80 -4.03
C GLU A 274 1.93 14.65 -3.70
N LYS A 275 3.11 14.05 -3.84
CA LYS A 275 4.43 14.70 -3.67
C LYS A 275 4.71 15.26 -2.26
N LEU A 276 4.23 14.61 -1.20
CA LEU A 276 4.38 15.09 0.18
C LEU A 276 5.83 15.36 0.61
N GLY A 277 6.79 14.54 0.16
CA GLY A 277 8.20 14.70 0.55
C GLY A 277 8.97 15.78 -0.23
N ALA A 278 8.35 16.43 -1.22
CA ALA A 278 9.04 17.39 -2.09
C ALA A 278 9.52 18.64 -1.34
N ASP A 279 8.75 19.12 -0.35
CA ASP A 279 9.12 20.30 0.42
C ASP A 279 10.37 20.07 1.27
N LEU A 280 10.44 18.97 2.02
CA LEU A 280 11.62 18.61 2.80
C LEU A 280 12.82 18.41 1.88
N ALA A 281 12.63 17.72 0.75
CA ALA A 281 13.68 17.54 -0.24
C ALA A 281 14.23 18.88 -0.74
N ALA A 282 13.37 19.85 -1.06
CA ALA A 282 13.79 21.19 -1.50
C ALA A 282 14.60 21.93 -0.43
N VAL A 283 14.21 21.84 0.84
CA VAL A 283 14.96 22.42 1.96
C VAL A 283 16.35 21.79 2.05
N LEU A 284 16.45 20.46 2.00
CA LEU A 284 17.74 19.77 2.08
C LEU A 284 18.62 20.04 0.86
N LYS A 285 18.04 20.13 -0.34
CA LYS A 285 18.75 20.53 -1.57
C LYS A 285 19.42 21.89 -1.45
N GLY A 286 18.85 22.81 -0.65
CA GLY A 286 19.41 24.13 -0.40
C GLY A 286 20.64 24.15 0.51
N VAL A 287 20.89 23.10 1.31
CA VAL A 287 21.95 23.08 2.32
C VAL A 287 23.08 22.08 2.04
N VAL A 288 22.79 20.99 1.31
CA VAL A 288 23.81 19.99 0.94
C VAL A 288 24.64 20.45 -0.27
N LYS A 289 25.91 20.07 -0.28
CA LYS A 289 26.89 20.40 -1.33
C LYS A 289 27.43 19.16 -2.04
N LYS A 290 27.56 18.02 -1.34
CA LYS A 290 28.14 16.78 -1.90
C LYS A 290 27.10 15.69 -2.09
N ALA A 291 26.25 15.48 -1.08
CA ALA A 291 25.20 14.49 -1.09
C ALA A 291 24.10 14.86 -2.10
N VAL A 292 23.52 13.84 -2.73
CA VAL A 292 22.33 14.00 -3.58
C VAL A 292 21.07 13.84 -2.74
N VAL A 293 19.97 14.48 -3.14
CA VAL A 293 18.70 14.39 -2.41
C VAL A 293 17.70 13.54 -3.17
N ILE A 294 17.05 12.62 -2.45
CA ILE A 294 15.98 11.76 -2.96
C ILE A 294 14.66 12.24 -2.34
N ALA A 295 13.73 12.70 -3.17
CA ALA A 295 12.36 12.93 -2.70
C ALA A 295 11.58 11.61 -2.70
N GLU A 296 10.92 11.31 -1.59
CA GLU A 296 9.98 10.20 -1.49
C GLU A 296 8.62 10.71 -0.97
N SER A 297 7.82 9.82 -0.40
CA SER A 297 6.46 10.09 0.10
C SER A 297 5.46 10.62 -0.94
N HIS A 298 4.58 9.71 -1.37
CA HIS A 298 3.45 9.99 -2.27
C HIS A 298 3.82 10.56 -3.65
N ILE A 299 5.07 10.36 -4.10
CA ILE A 299 5.45 10.46 -5.51
C ILE A 299 5.12 9.12 -6.16
N ARG A 300 4.11 9.11 -7.04
CA ARG A 300 3.46 7.89 -7.50
C ARG A 300 3.64 7.60 -8.98
N THR A 301 3.76 8.65 -9.79
CA THR A 301 3.81 8.56 -11.25
C THR A 301 5.08 9.21 -11.83
N PRO A 302 5.47 8.85 -13.06
CA PRO A 302 6.54 9.54 -13.77
C PRO A 302 6.32 11.05 -13.92
N GLU A 303 5.08 11.50 -14.06
CA GLU A 303 4.70 12.92 -14.15
C GLU A 303 4.95 13.66 -12.84
N ASN A 304 4.59 13.05 -11.70
CA ASN A 304 4.93 13.60 -10.38
C ASN A 304 6.45 13.76 -10.26
N ALA A 305 7.18 12.71 -10.62
CA ALA A 305 8.63 12.68 -10.53
C ALA A 305 9.31 13.72 -11.44
N GLU A 306 8.88 13.84 -12.69
CA GLU A 306 9.39 14.84 -13.64
C GLU A 306 9.13 16.26 -13.14
N THR A 307 8.00 16.50 -12.45
CA THR A 307 7.71 17.80 -11.83
C THR A 307 8.67 18.09 -10.68
N VAL A 308 8.84 17.16 -9.74
CA VAL A 308 9.75 17.33 -8.59
C VAL A 308 11.19 17.59 -9.05
N LEU A 309 11.65 16.84 -10.05
CA LEU A 309 12.99 17.04 -10.64
C LEU A 309 13.07 18.36 -11.42
N GLY A 310 12.00 18.76 -12.11
CA GLY A 310 11.92 20.00 -12.87
C GLY A 310 11.95 21.26 -12.02
N GLU A 311 11.39 21.18 -10.82
CA GLU A 311 11.44 22.23 -9.78
C GLU A 311 12.79 22.25 -9.05
N SER A 312 13.72 21.33 -9.37
CA SER A 312 15.01 21.16 -8.68
C SER A 312 14.88 20.87 -7.19
N ALA A 313 13.72 20.35 -6.76
CA ALA A 313 13.46 19.99 -5.36
C ALA A 313 14.23 18.72 -4.93
N ALA A 314 14.67 17.88 -5.87
CA ALA A 314 15.49 16.70 -5.61
C ALA A 314 16.38 16.35 -6.81
N ASP A 315 17.38 15.50 -6.59
CA ASP A 315 18.22 14.92 -7.65
C ASP A 315 17.69 13.57 -8.15
N LEU A 316 17.03 12.83 -7.27
CA LEU A 316 16.43 11.52 -7.48
C LEU A 316 15.01 11.51 -6.90
N VAL A 317 14.19 10.55 -7.34
CA VAL A 317 12.85 10.33 -6.79
C VAL A 317 12.64 8.86 -6.44
N SER A 318 12.01 8.60 -5.31
CA SER A 318 11.60 7.27 -4.89
C SER A 318 10.14 7.03 -5.28
N ILE A 319 9.91 6.06 -6.17
CA ILE A 319 8.56 5.65 -6.60
C ILE A 319 8.31 4.22 -6.12
N VAL A 320 7.97 4.04 -4.83
CA VAL A 320 7.82 2.70 -4.25
C VAL A 320 6.52 2.03 -4.71
N ARG A 321 5.37 2.52 -4.22
CA ARG A 321 4.07 1.87 -4.48
C ARG A 321 3.68 1.88 -5.96
N GLY A 322 4.19 2.83 -6.75
CA GLY A 322 4.09 2.83 -8.21
C GLY A 322 4.79 1.62 -8.84
N GLN A 323 6.02 1.31 -8.43
CA GLN A 323 6.77 0.14 -8.89
C GLN A 323 6.29 -1.20 -8.27
N ILE A 324 5.58 -1.15 -7.14
CA ILE A 324 4.82 -2.32 -6.63
C ILE A 324 3.65 -2.61 -7.57
N ALA A 325 2.87 -1.58 -7.89
CA ALA A 325 1.72 -1.68 -8.78
C ALA A 325 2.11 -2.03 -10.21
N ASP A 326 3.23 -1.53 -10.72
CA ASP A 326 3.76 -1.85 -12.04
C ASP A 326 5.29 -1.95 -11.99
N PRO A 327 5.86 -3.16 -11.91
CA PRO A 327 7.31 -3.28 -11.80
C PRO A 327 8.05 -2.74 -13.03
N HIS A 328 7.39 -2.64 -14.19
CA HIS A 328 7.96 -2.14 -15.46
C HIS A 328 7.67 -0.66 -15.69
N LEU A 329 7.24 0.08 -14.65
CA LEU A 329 6.93 1.51 -14.69
C LEU A 329 8.04 2.33 -15.34
N ALA A 330 9.29 2.11 -14.93
CA ALA A 330 10.43 2.89 -15.41
C ALA A 330 10.71 2.61 -16.91
N THR A 331 10.70 1.35 -17.34
CA THR A 331 10.87 1.02 -18.76
C THR A 331 9.77 1.62 -19.62
N LYS A 332 8.50 1.48 -19.23
CA LYS A 332 7.35 2.04 -19.96
C LYS A 332 7.42 3.56 -20.07
N ALA A 333 7.77 4.25 -18.98
CA ALA A 333 7.98 5.70 -19.00
C ALA A 333 9.16 6.10 -19.91
N GLY A 334 10.26 5.34 -19.87
CA GLY A 334 11.45 5.59 -20.69
C GLY A 334 11.21 5.43 -22.19
N GLU A 335 10.23 4.60 -22.56
CA GLU A 335 9.75 4.36 -23.91
C GLU A 335 8.64 5.35 -24.34
N ASP A 336 8.36 6.40 -23.56
CA ASP A 336 7.28 7.36 -23.79
C ASP A 336 5.87 6.75 -23.84
N ARG A 337 5.66 5.62 -23.15
CA ARG A 337 4.38 4.90 -23.00
C ARG A 337 3.77 5.00 -21.57
N PRO A 338 3.59 6.20 -20.99
CA PRO A 338 3.04 6.31 -19.64
C PRO A 338 1.60 5.78 -19.52
N ASP A 339 0.84 5.81 -20.61
CA ASP A 339 -0.54 5.29 -20.66
C ASP A 339 -0.60 3.75 -20.48
N ASP A 340 0.54 3.05 -20.62
CA ASP A 340 0.64 1.60 -20.34
C ASP A 340 1.00 1.29 -18.88
N ILE A 341 1.25 2.30 -18.05
CA ILE A 341 1.63 2.13 -16.65
C ILE A 341 0.39 1.84 -15.81
N ARG A 342 0.37 0.70 -15.14
CA ARG A 342 -0.69 0.36 -14.18
C ARG A 342 -0.52 1.19 -12.90
N GLY A 343 -1.18 2.33 -12.85
CA GLY A 343 -1.05 3.31 -11.77
C GLY A 343 -1.48 2.77 -10.40
N CYS A 344 -0.63 2.95 -9.39
CA CYS A 344 -1.00 2.66 -8.00
C CYS A 344 -2.23 3.48 -7.59
N ILE A 345 -3.19 2.88 -6.88
CA ILE A 345 -4.40 3.57 -6.40
C ILE A 345 -4.30 4.05 -4.94
N SER A 346 -3.12 3.99 -4.33
CA SER A 346 -2.86 4.42 -2.94
C SER A 346 -3.83 3.82 -1.90
N CYS A 347 -4.27 2.58 -2.10
CA CYS A 347 -5.31 1.94 -1.28
C CYS A 347 -4.78 1.34 0.03
N ASN A 348 -3.47 1.11 0.13
CA ASN A 348 -2.79 0.42 1.23
C ASN A 348 -3.29 -1.01 1.54
N GLN A 349 -4.24 -1.59 0.82
CA GLN A 349 -4.88 -2.86 1.22
C GLN A 349 -3.93 -4.05 1.28
N MET A 350 -3.08 -4.22 0.26
CA MET A 350 -2.23 -5.42 0.14
C MET A 350 -0.74 -5.15 0.32
N CYS A 351 -0.30 -3.90 0.15
CA CYS A 351 1.07 -3.53 0.49
C CYS A 351 1.17 -3.40 2.02
N TRP A 352 0.59 -2.33 2.59
CA TRP A 352 0.58 -2.11 4.02
C TRP A 352 -0.35 -3.08 4.77
N GLY A 353 -1.63 -3.17 4.40
CA GLY A 353 -2.64 -3.87 5.21
C GLY A 353 -2.52 -5.38 5.26
N ARG A 354 -1.75 -5.98 4.36
CA ARG A 354 -1.31 -7.37 4.49
C ARG A 354 -0.09 -7.47 5.42
N ARG A 355 0.90 -6.58 5.23
CA ARG A 355 2.10 -6.51 6.07
C ARG A 355 1.80 -6.18 7.54
N SER A 356 0.87 -5.28 7.81
CA SER A 356 0.49 -4.90 9.18
C SER A 356 -0.14 -6.04 9.98
N ARG A 357 -0.54 -7.11 9.29
CA ARG A 357 -1.06 -8.37 9.86
C ARG A 357 -0.03 -9.49 9.79
N ASP A 358 1.24 -9.14 9.63
CA ASP A 358 2.40 -10.03 9.60
C ASP A 358 2.39 -11.07 8.45
N TYR A 359 1.84 -10.67 7.30
CA TYR A 359 2.01 -11.39 6.04
C TYR A 359 3.03 -10.66 5.16
N TRP A 360 3.60 -11.36 4.17
CA TRP A 360 4.39 -10.70 3.14
C TRP A 360 3.52 -9.79 2.26
N ILE A 361 4.13 -8.75 1.69
CA ILE A 361 3.42 -7.76 0.86
C ILE A 361 2.79 -8.39 -0.39
N SER A 362 1.76 -7.72 -0.92
CA SER A 362 1.20 -7.96 -2.25
C SER A 362 0.64 -6.64 -2.80
N CYS A 363 -0.15 -6.66 -3.87
CA CYS A 363 -0.82 -5.48 -4.41
C CYS A 363 -2.25 -5.83 -4.83
N LEU A 364 -3.19 -4.91 -4.61
CA LEU A 364 -4.59 -5.08 -4.98
C LEU A 364 -4.74 -5.30 -6.49
N ILE A 365 -4.00 -4.52 -7.28
CA ILE A 365 -4.17 -4.41 -8.73
C ILE A 365 -3.06 -5.15 -9.50
N ASN A 366 -2.03 -5.62 -8.77
CA ASN A 366 -0.95 -6.43 -9.30
C ASN A 366 -0.83 -7.73 -8.50
N PRO A 367 -1.53 -8.79 -8.92
CA PRO A 367 -1.49 -10.07 -8.21
C PRO A 367 -0.11 -10.75 -8.21
N SER A 368 0.78 -10.36 -9.13
CA SER A 368 2.13 -10.93 -9.26
C SER A 368 3.07 -10.52 -8.12
N VAL A 369 2.71 -9.50 -7.33
CA VAL A 369 3.59 -8.99 -6.26
C VAL A 369 3.81 -10.05 -5.18
N GLY A 370 5.08 -10.40 -5.01
CA GLY A 370 5.61 -11.46 -4.14
C GLY A 370 5.37 -12.88 -4.69
N ARG A 371 4.89 -12.98 -5.93
CA ARG A 371 4.71 -14.24 -6.69
C ARG A 371 5.57 -14.25 -7.94
N GLU A 372 6.55 -13.36 -8.04
CA GLU A 372 7.41 -13.26 -9.22
C GLU A 372 8.17 -14.56 -9.46
N ALA A 373 8.63 -15.24 -8.40
CA ALA A 373 9.25 -16.56 -8.51
C ALA A 373 8.25 -17.65 -8.95
N GLU A 374 6.99 -17.56 -8.52
CA GLU A 374 5.93 -18.55 -8.82
C GLU A 374 5.43 -18.41 -10.26
N TRP A 375 5.28 -17.18 -10.76
CA TRP A 375 4.63 -16.87 -12.03
C TRP A 375 5.58 -16.36 -13.12
N GLY A 376 6.88 -16.27 -12.83
CA GLY A 376 7.89 -15.78 -13.78
C GLY A 376 7.90 -14.25 -13.95
N GLY A 377 7.46 -13.51 -12.93
CA GLY A 377 7.36 -12.05 -12.91
C GLY A 377 5.97 -11.52 -13.29
N ASP A 378 5.88 -10.24 -13.64
CA ASP A 378 4.65 -9.64 -14.21
C ASP A 378 4.77 -9.54 -15.73
N ARG A 379 5.22 -10.65 -16.35
CA ARG A 379 5.39 -10.82 -17.79
C ARG A 379 4.63 -12.06 -18.23
N PHE A 380 4.16 -12.06 -19.48
CA PHE A 380 3.37 -13.17 -20.02
C PHE A 380 4.13 -13.88 -21.12
N ARG A 381 4.04 -15.22 -21.12
CA ARG A 381 4.49 -16.06 -22.22
C ARG A 381 3.27 -16.51 -23.01
N LYS A 382 3.28 -16.29 -24.33
CA LYS A 382 2.19 -16.75 -25.20
C LYS A 382 2.04 -18.28 -25.15
N SER A 383 0.81 -18.75 -25.15
CA SER A 383 0.47 -20.16 -25.27
C SER A 383 0.84 -20.68 -26.67
N GLY A 384 1.31 -21.93 -26.74
CA GLY A 384 1.48 -22.63 -28.02
C GLY A 384 0.15 -23.11 -28.63
N GLU A 385 -0.92 -23.13 -27.82
CA GLU A 385 -2.26 -23.57 -28.20
C GLU A 385 -3.27 -22.47 -27.80
N PRO A 386 -3.48 -21.45 -28.65
CA PRO A 386 -4.48 -20.41 -28.40
C PRO A 386 -5.90 -20.98 -28.36
N LYS A 387 -6.58 -20.72 -27.24
CA LYS A 387 -8.00 -21.01 -27.01
C LYS A 387 -8.90 -19.79 -27.20
N ARG A 388 -10.19 -20.02 -27.47
CA ARG A 388 -11.29 -19.07 -27.44
C ARG A 388 -11.91 -19.05 -26.05
N VAL A 389 -11.92 -17.88 -25.41
CA VAL A 389 -12.28 -17.67 -24.01
C VAL A 389 -13.45 -16.70 -23.95
N LEU A 390 -14.57 -17.12 -23.36
CA LEU A 390 -15.65 -16.21 -22.97
C LEU A 390 -15.50 -15.82 -21.51
N VAL A 391 -15.48 -14.53 -21.22
CA VAL A 391 -15.51 -13.99 -19.85
C VAL A 391 -16.85 -13.28 -19.64
N ILE A 392 -17.61 -13.70 -18.63
CA ILE A 392 -18.93 -13.16 -18.30
C ILE A 392 -18.80 -12.29 -17.05
N GLY A 393 -18.91 -10.97 -17.22
CA GLY A 393 -18.81 -9.95 -16.16
C GLY A 393 -17.55 -9.09 -16.29
N GLY A 394 -17.75 -7.78 -16.46
CA GLY A 394 -16.72 -6.75 -16.59
C GLY A 394 -16.22 -6.16 -15.27
N GLY A 395 -16.37 -6.87 -14.15
CA GLY A 395 -15.81 -6.50 -12.84
C GLY A 395 -14.31 -6.84 -12.70
N PRO A 396 -13.66 -6.55 -11.56
CA PRO A 396 -12.22 -6.77 -11.37
C PRO A 396 -11.69 -8.16 -11.74
N ALA A 397 -12.45 -9.22 -11.41
CA ALA A 397 -12.07 -10.58 -11.75
C ALA A 397 -12.09 -10.83 -13.26
N GLY A 398 -13.16 -10.42 -13.94
CA GLY A 398 -13.28 -10.58 -15.39
C GLY A 398 -12.31 -9.70 -16.17
N LEU A 399 -12.08 -8.45 -15.73
CA LEU A 399 -11.10 -7.55 -16.35
C LEU A 399 -9.69 -8.13 -16.35
N GLU A 400 -9.23 -8.64 -15.20
CA GLU A 400 -7.88 -9.20 -15.11
C GLU A 400 -7.80 -10.59 -15.75
N ALA A 401 -8.86 -11.41 -15.71
CA ALA A 401 -8.92 -12.67 -16.45
C ALA A 401 -8.81 -12.46 -17.96
N ALA A 402 -9.60 -11.53 -18.50
CA ALA A 402 -9.59 -11.18 -19.91
C ALA A 402 -8.21 -10.65 -20.34
N ARG A 403 -7.64 -9.71 -19.57
CA ARG A 403 -6.31 -9.17 -19.85
C ARG A 403 -5.23 -10.25 -19.81
N ALA A 404 -5.18 -11.05 -18.74
CA ALA A 404 -4.16 -12.09 -18.58
C ALA A 404 -4.27 -13.20 -19.63
N ALA A 405 -5.49 -13.60 -20.02
CA ALA A 405 -5.70 -14.55 -21.11
C ALA A 405 -5.27 -13.97 -22.47
N ALA A 406 -5.61 -12.73 -22.77
CA ALA A 406 -5.24 -12.08 -24.02
C ALA A 406 -3.71 -11.84 -24.13
N GLU A 407 -3.04 -11.48 -23.04
CA GLU A 407 -1.57 -11.39 -22.96
C GLU A 407 -0.89 -12.74 -23.24
N ARG A 408 -1.54 -13.85 -22.87
CA ARG A 408 -1.11 -15.22 -23.23
C ARG A 408 -1.48 -15.61 -24.67
N GLY A 409 -2.09 -14.73 -25.44
CA GLY A 409 -2.41 -14.92 -26.85
C GLY A 409 -3.73 -15.65 -27.13
N HIS A 410 -4.61 -15.78 -26.13
CA HIS A 410 -5.95 -16.34 -26.31
C HIS A 410 -6.88 -15.35 -27.02
N TYR A 411 -7.88 -15.87 -27.74
CA TYR A 411 -8.96 -15.06 -28.30
C TYR A 411 -10.01 -14.84 -27.22
N VAL A 412 -10.21 -13.61 -26.78
CA VAL A 412 -11.06 -13.31 -25.62
C VAL A 412 -12.26 -12.47 -26.03
N VAL A 413 -13.44 -12.91 -25.60
CA VAL A 413 -14.68 -12.13 -25.61
C VAL A 413 -15.05 -11.83 -24.16
N LEU A 414 -15.22 -10.55 -23.81
CA LEU A 414 -15.69 -10.11 -22.49
C LEU A 414 -17.10 -9.55 -22.65
N SER A 415 -18.09 -10.19 -22.04
CA SER A 415 -19.49 -9.71 -22.03
C SER A 415 -19.85 -9.08 -20.71
N GLU A 416 -20.38 -7.87 -20.74
CA GLU A 416 -20.77 -7.06 -19.59
C GLU A 416 -22.22 -6.58 -19.76
N ALA A 417 -23.04 -6.83 -18.74
CA ALA A 417 -24.47 -6.52 -18.77
C ALA A 417 -24.75 -5.02 -18.76
N SER A 418 -23.91 -4.21 -18.11
CA SER A 418 -24.07 -2.77 -18.05
C SER A 418 -23.40 -2.04 -19.22
N SER A 419 -23.58 -0.72 -19.28
CA SER A 419 -23.00 0.13 -20.31
C SER A 419 -21.53 0.50 -20.07
N ARG A 420 -20.91 0.04 -18.97
CA ARG A 420 -19.53 0.37 -18.61
C ARG A 420 -18.83 -0.79 -17.90
N LEU A 421 -17.53 -0.89 -18.08
CA LEU A 421 -16.72 -1.83 -17.31
C LEU A 421 -16.54 -1.37 -15.85
N GLY A 422 -16.19 -2.31 -14.97
CA GLY A 422 -15.76 -2.09 -13.61
C GLY A 422 -16.63 -2.73 -12.53
N GLY A 423 -17.88 -3.10 -12.82
CA GLY A 423 -18.80 -3.72 -11.84
C GLY A 423 -18.87 -2.95 -10.52
N ASN A 424 -18.89 -3.65 -9.37
CA ASN A 424 -18.89 -3.00 -8.04
C ASN A 424 -17.65 -2.12 -7.78
N PHE A 425 -16.55 -2.33 -8.51
CA PHE A 425 -15.34 -1.52 -8.36
C PHE A 425 -15.50 -0.12 -8.98
N LEU A 426 -16.32 0.02 -10.01
CA LEU A 426 -16.73 1.32 -10.55
C LEU A 426 -17.42 2.17 -9.48
N LEU A 427 -18.35 1.58 -8.72
CA LEU A 427 -19.04 2.24 -7.62
C LEU A 427 -18.06 2.67 -6.53
N ALA A 428 -17.06 1.84 -6.22
CA ALA A 428 -15.99 2.20 -5.28
C ALA A 428 -15.16 3.41 -5.76
N GLY A 429 -14.92 3.55 -7.07
CA GLY A 429 -14.22 4.70 -7.65
C GLY A 429 -15.05 5.99 -7.68
N MET A 430 -16.37 5.88 -7.60
CA MET A 430 -17.29 7.03 -7.51
C MET A 430 -17.41 7.60 -6.08
N GLN A 431 -16.78 6.97 -5.10
CA GLN A 431 -16.72 7.49 -3.73
C GLN A 431 -15.75 8.67 -3.62
N PRO A 432 -15.94 9.58 -2.64
CA PRO A 432 -15.08 10.75 -2.46
C PRO A 432 -13.60 10.39 -2.41
N ARG A 433 -12.81 11.12 -3.21
CA ARG A 433 -11.34 11.00 -3.30
C ARG A 433 -10.80 9.66 -3.80
N ARG A 434 -11.61 8.82 -4.46
CA ARG A 434 -11.18 7.50 -4.98
C ARG A 434 -11.07 7.41 -6.51
N ALA A 435 -10.92 8.56 -7.17
CA ALA A 435 -10.89 8.65 -8.64
C ALA A 435 -9.79 7.80 -9.30
N GLN A 436 -8.71 7.47 -8.59
CA GLN A 436 -7.66 6.58 -9.10
C GLN A 436 -8.17 5.18 -9.46
N ILE A 437 -9.31 4.75 -8.91
CA ILE A 437 -9.99 3.51 -9.33
C ILE A 437 -10.61 3.67 -10.72
N LEU A 438 -11.17 4.84 -11.03
CA LEU A 438 -11.72 5.14 -12.35
C LEU A 438 -10.59 5.21 -13.39
N ASP A 439 -9.46 5.82 -13.03
CA ASP A 439 -8.26 5.84 -13.88
C ASP A 439 -7.77 4.41 -14.19
N LEU A 440 -7.83 3.50 -13.21
CA LEU A 440 -7.46 2.11 -13.41
C LEU A 440 -8.45 1.35 -14.31
N ILE A 441 -9.76 1.61 -14.19
CA ILE A 441 -10.76 1.01 -15.08
C ILE A 441 -10.51 1.49 -16.52
N ALA A 442 -10.25 2.79 -16.72
CA ALA A 442 -9.89 3.34 -18.01
C ALA A 442 -8.58 2.72 -18.56
N TRP A 443 -7.60 2.46 -17.69
CA TRP A 443 -6.40 1.71 -18.06
C TRP A 443 -6.74 0.30 -18.56
N TYR A 444 -7.62 -0.44 -17.87
CA TYR A 444 -8.07 -1.76 -18.33
C TYR A 444 -8.76 -1.67 -19.69
N GLU A 445 -9.65 -0.71 -19.91
CA GLU A 445 -10.31 -0.49 -21.21
C GLU A 445 -9.28 -0.33 -22.33
N GLN A 446 -8.28 0.53 -22.13
CA GLN A 446 -7.20 0.75 -23.11
C GLN A 446 -6.33 -0.49 -23.34
N GLN A 447 -6.00 -1.24 -22.28
CA GLN A 447 -5.19 -2.45 -22.42
C GLN A 447 -5.97 -3.57 -23.14
N LEU A 448 -7.26 -3.74 -22.83
CA LEU A 448 -8.11 -4.72 -23.50
C LEU A 448 -8.26 -4.39 -24.99
N GLU A 449 -8.43 -3.11 -25.35
CA GLU A 449 -8.43 -2.66 -26.74
C GLU A 449 -7.11 -2.99 -27.45
N LYS A 450 -5.96 -2.65 -26.85
CA LYS A 450 -4.62 -2.95 -27.41
C LYS A 450 -4.36 -4.45 -27.59
N LEU A 451 -4.93 -5.27 -26.70
CA LEU A 451 -4.82 -6.73 -26.75
C LEU A 451 -5.83 -7.38 -27.71
N GLY A 452 -6.73 -6.60 -28.31
CA GLY A 452 -7.74 -7.10 -29.24
C GLY A 452 -8.84 -7.92 -28.58
N VAL A 453 -9.13 -7.67 -27.30
CA VAL A 453 -10.26 -8.31 -26.61
C VAL A 453 -11.57 -7.74 -27.14
N GLU A 454 -12.49 -8.62 -27.55
CA GLU A 454 -13.83 -8.20 -27.97
C GLU A 454 -14.68 -7.89 -26.73
N VAL A 455 -14.91 -6.61 -26.45
CA VAL A 455 -15.73 -6.17 -25.32
C VAL A 455 -17.17 -5.91 -25.77
N ARG A 456 -18.12 -6.66 -25.23
CA ARG A 456 -19.56 -6.54 -25.49
C ARG A 456 -20.26 -5.92 -24.28
N LEU A 457 -20.54 -4.62 -24.36
CA LEU A 457 -21.30 -3.89 -23.35
C LEU A 457 -22.81 -4.02 -23.59
N ASN A 458 -23.62 -3.73 -22.58
CA ASN A 458 -25.09 -3.86 -22.63
C ASN A 458 -25.53 -5.28 -23.06
N THR A 459 -24.74 -6.29 -22.74
CA THR A 459 -24.93 -7.66 -23.20
C THR A 459 -25.09 -8.54 -21.97
N TYR A 460 -26.34 -8.73 -21.54
CA TYR A 460 -26.69 -9.74 -20.55
C TYR A 460 -26.58 -11.12 -21.21
N VAL A 461 -25.90 -12.07 -20.57
CA VAL A 461 -25.65 -13.41 -21.11
C VAL A 461 -26.37 -14.43 -20.26
N GLU A 462 -27.24 -15.21 -20.88
CA GLU A 462 -27.81 -16.45 -20.34
C GLU A 462 -27.07 -17.66 -20.93
N ALA A 463 -27.20 -18.83 -20.29
CA ALA A 463 -26.51 -20.03 -20.76
C ALA A 463 -26.95 -20.44 -22.17
N GLY A 464 -28.22 -20.19 -22.53
CA GLY A 464 -28.77 -20.46 -23.87
C GLY A 464 -28.18 -19.59 -24.98
N ASP A 465 -27.59 -18.44 -24.65
CA ASP A 465 -26.92 -17.55 -25.61
C ASP A 465 -25.53 -18.05 -26.01
N ILE A 466 -24.98 -19.01 -25.26
CA ILE A 466 -23.63 -19.52 -25.45
C ILE A 466 -23.69 -20.75 -26.34
N ALA A 467 -23.23 -20.61 -27.59
CA ALA A 467 -23.01 -21.75 -28.47
C ALA A 467 -21.74 -22.50 -28.03
N PRO A 468 -21.82 -23.77 -27.57
CA PRO A 468 -20.64 -24.44 -27.03
C PRO A 468 -19.51 -24.64 -28.04
N ALA A 469 -19.82 -24.65 -29.33
CA ALA A 469 -18.83 -24.77 -30.40
C ALA A 469 -17.99 -23.49 -30.60
N ASP A 470 -18.38 -22.35 -30.01
CA ASP A 470 -17.72 -21.06 -30.21
C ASP A 470 -16.61 -20.77 -29.20
N PHE A 471 -16.58 -21.49 -28.07
CA PHE A 471 -15.64 -21.25 -26.98
C PHE A 471 -15.06 -22.55 -26.45
N ASP A 472 -13.78 -22.50 -26.06
CA ASP A 472 -13.10 -23.64 -25.48
C ASP A 472 -13.17 -23.62 -23.93
N ILE A 473 -13.43 -22.44 -23.35
CA ILE A 473 -13.61 -22.24 -21.92
C ILE A 473 -14.46 -21.00 -21.63
N VAL A 474 -15.30 -21.08 -20.59
CA VAL A 474 -16.05 -19.94 -20.05
C VAL A 474 -15.54 -19.60 -18.66
N ILE A 475 -15.34 -18.31 -18.40
CA ILE A 475 -15.00 -17.75 -17.09
C ILE A 475 -16.21 -16.96 -16.59
N ALA A 476 -16.87 -17.47 -15.56
CA ALA A 476 -17.95 -16.77 -14.87
C ALA A 476 -17.36 -15.83 -13.81
N ALA A 477 -17.57 -14.53 -13.98
CA ALA A 477 -17.11 -13.45 -13.12
C ALA A 477 -18.24 -12.45 -12.82
N THR A 478 -19.45 -12.96 -12.63
CA THR A 478 -20.73 -12.22 -12.50
C THR A 478 -20.86 -11.38 -11.22
N GLY A 479 -19.86 -11.42 -10.33
CA GLY A 479 -19.77 -10.54 -9.17
C GLY A 479 -20.67 -10.95 -8.00
N SER A 480 -21.22 -9.96 -7.31
CA SER A 480 -22.06 -10.17 -6.14
C SER A 480 -23.08 -9.06 -6.00
N TYR A 481 -24.17 -9.32 -5.27
CA TYR A 481 -25.26 -8.38 -5.05
C TYR A 481 -25.60 -8.24 -3.57
N SER A 482 -26.17 -7.10 -3.19
CA SER A 482 -26.69 -6.87 -1.84
C SER A 482 -28.12 -7.42 -1.76
N PRO A 483 -28.43 -8.38 -0.88
CA PRO A 483 -29.80 -8.85 -0.74
C PRO A 483 -30.68 -7.74 -0.16
N GLU A 484 -31.86 -7.53 -0.74
CA GLU A 484 -32.82 -6.50 -0.29
C GLU A 484 -33.64 -6.94 0.94
N THR A 485 -33.14 -7.88 1.73
CA THR A 485 -33.80 -8.37 2.95
C THR A 485 -33.47 -7.53 4.18
N GLY A 486 -32.45 -6.67 4.11
CA GLY A 486 -31.95 -5.94 5.29
C GLY A 486 -31.31 -6.85 6.34
N PHE A 487 -30.96 -8.09 5.97
CA PHE A 487 -30.29 -9.04 6.85
C PHE A 487 -29.05 -8.43 7.51
N GLN A 488 -28.95 -8.61 8.83
CA GLN A 488 -27.83 -8.15 9.65
C GLN A 488 -27.12 -9.34 10.29
N LYS A 489 -25.82 -9.50 10.03
CA LYS A 489 -24.97 -10.51 10.68
C LYS A 489 -24.98 -10.40 12.21
N ALA A 490 -25.11 -9.20 12.75
CA ALA A 490 -25.19 -8.99 14.19
C ALA A 490 -26.53 -9.46 14.80
N LEU A 491 -27.55 -9.70 13.97
CA LEU A 491 -28.84 -10.27 14.37
C LEU A 491 -29.14 -11.53 13.52
N PRO A 492 -28.36 -12.61 13.67
CA PRO A 492 -28.39 -13.74 12.73
C PRO A 492 -29.70 -14.53 12.73
N THR A 493 -30.56 -14.35 13.76
CA THR A 493 -31.88 -14.98 13.86
C THR A 493 -32.97 -14.24 13.07
N VAL A 494 -32.64 -13.09 12.48
CA VAL A 494 -33.58 -12.24 11.73
C VAL A 494 -33.20 -12.26 10.25
N GLU A 495 -33.84 -13.14 9.47
CA GLU A 495 -33.54 -13.31 8.05
C GLU A 495 -33.91 -12.10 7.19
N THR A 496 -35.03 -11.44 7.53
CA THR A 496 -35.52 -10.23 6.89
C THR A 496 -35.81 -9.19 7.97
N LEU A 497 -35.31 -7.96 7.77
CA LEU A 497 -35.50 -6.86 8.68
C LEU A 497 -37.01 -6.57 8.86
N PRO A 498 -37.55 -6.67 10.09
CA PRO A 498 -38.95 -6.32 10.34
C PRO A 498 -39.27 -4.89 9.90
N GLY A 499 -40.39 -4.73 9.18
CA GLY A 499 -40.86 -3.45 8.70
C GLY A 499 -40.15 -2.91 7.46
N ILE A 500 -39.26 -3.68 6.82
CA ILE A 500 -38.58 -3.29 5.57
C ILE A 500 -39.57 -2.94 4.44
N GLU A 501 -40.75 -3.55 4.45
CA GLU A 501 -41.85 -3.30 3.52
C GLU A 501 -42.44 -1.88 3.62
N ASN A 502 -42.14 -1.14 4.70
CA ASN A 502 -42.53 0.26 4.86
C ASN A 502 -41.81 1.21 3.88
N GLY A 503 -40.89 0.69 3.05
CA GLY A 503 -40.27 1.42 1.94
C GLY A 503 -39.13 2.35 2.35
N ASN A 504 -38.57 3.09 1.38
CA ASN A 504 -37.38 3.96 1.56
C ASN A 504 -36.15 3.24 2.16
N VAL A 505 -35.97 1.98 1.78
CA VAL A 505 -34.79 1.18 2.12
C VAL A 505 -33.99 0.96 0.84
N PHE A 506 -32.71 1.34 0.84
CA PHE A 506 -31.84 1.24 -0.33
C PHE A 506 -30.52 0.55 0.02
N THR A 507 -29.91 -0.11 -0.94
CA THR A 507 -28.55 -0.63 -0.82
C THR A 507 -27.55 0.49 -1.11
N VAL A 508 -26.31 0.35 -0.62
CA VAL A 508 -25.23 1.28 -1.01
C VAL A 508 -24.98 1.26 -2.52
N GLU A 509 -25.21 0.14 -3.20
CA GLU A 509 -25.13 0.04 -4.67
C GLU A 509 -26.13 0.98 -5.34
N ALA A 510 -27.40 0.92 -4.93
CA ALA A 510 -28.46 1.75 -5.50
C ALA A 510 -28.19 3.25 -5.29
N ILE A 511 -27.63 3.62 -4.13
CA ILE A 511 -27.21 4.99 -3.83
C ILE A 511 -26.04 5.41 -4.74
N MET A 512 -24.97 4.62 -4.79
CA MET A 512 -23.78 4.95 -5.57
C MET A 512 -24.05 4.97 -7.08
N ALA A 513 -24.91 4.07 -7.57
CA ALA A 513 -25.37 4.00 -8.95
C ALA A 513 -26.41 5.09 -9.30
N ARG A 514 -26.85 5.91 -8.34
CA ARG A 514 -27.90 6.94 -8.49
C ARG A 514 -29.25 6.38 -8.97
N GLN A 515 -29.54 5.15 -8.58
CA GLN A 515 -30.82 4.48 -8.84
C GLN A 515 -31.85 4.76 -7.73
N ALA A 516 -31.39 5.25 -6.58
CA ALA A 516 -32.22 5.65 -5.44
C ALA A 516 -32.13 7.17 -5.17
N ARG A 517 -33.18 7.72 -4.55
CA ARG A 517 -33.23 9.12 -4.08
C ARG A 517 -33.49 9.14 -2.58
N PRO A 518 -32.44 9.21 -1.74
CA PRO A 518 -32.62 9.25 -0.29
C PRO A 518 -33.26 10.58 0.16
N GLY A 519 -34.02 10.52 1.26
CA GLY A 519 -34.54 11.70 1.97
C GLY A 519 -33.43 12.47 2.70
N HIS A 520 -33.79 13.52 3.45
CA HIS A 520 -32.79 14.38 4.09
C HIS A 520 -32.06 13.66 5.23
N ARG A 521 -32.79 12.95 6.11
CA ARG A 521 -32.23 12.19 7.23
C ARG A 521 -31.98 10.75 6.80
N VAL A 522 -30.71 10.36 6.73
CA VAL A 522 -30.32 9.02 6.29
C VAL A 522 -29.72 8.25 7.45
N LEU A 523 -30.31 7.08 7.74
CA LEU A 523 -29.71 6.09 8.62
C LEU A 523 -28.97 5.08 7.75
N LEU A 524 -27.66 4.95 7.91
CA LEU A 524 -26.84 3.98 7.18
C LEU A 524 -26.37 2.88 8.13
N VAL A 525 -26.81 1.64 7.91
CA VAL A 525 -26.31 0.48 8.64
C VAL A 525 -25.07 -0.09 7.95
N ASP A 526 -23.92 -0.09 8.63
CA ASP A 526 -22.64 -0.61 8.14
C ASP A 526 -22.16 -1.80 8.98
N GLU A 527 -22.28 -3.00 8.41
CA GLU A 527 -21.71 -4.23 8.98
C GLU A 527 -20.41 -4.66 8.30
N GLY A 528 -19.94 -3.89 7.32
CA GLY A 528 -18.70 -4.14 6.61
C GLY A 528 -17.50 -3.41 7.22
N GLY A 529 -17.74 -2.32 7.96
CA GLY A 529 -16.72 -1.53 8.65
C GLY A 529 -15.69 -0.90 7.71
N GLY A 530 -15.98 -0.83 6.41
CA GLY A 530 -15.03 -0.49 5.36
C GLY A 530 -15.53 0.62 4.43
N TRP A 531 -14.86 0.79 3.29
CA TRP A 531 -15.20 1.85 2.35
C TRP A 531 -16.61 1.74 1.75
N ARG A 532 -17.22 0.55 1.67
CA ARG A 532 -18.59 0.39 1.14
C ARG A 532 -19.61 1.21 1.95
N GLY A 533 -19.60 1.09 3.28
CA GLY A 533 -20.43 1.89 4.17
C GLY A 533 -19.87 3.29 4.35
N GLY A 534 -18.64 3.41 4.86
CA GLY A 534 -18.02 4.71 5.21
C GLY A 534 -17.88 5.68 4.04
N GLY A 535 -17.53 5.19 2.84
CA GLY A 535 -17.43 6.02 1.64
C GLY A 535 -18.78 6.47 1.09
N THR A 536 -19.82 5.65 1.23
CA THR A 536 -21.20 6.02 0.85
C THR A 536 -21.78 7.03 1.84
N ALA A 537 -21.54 6.85 3.14
CA ALA A 537 -21.89 7.83 4.17
C ALA A 537 -21.21 9.19 3.91
N TRP A 538 -19.92 9.18 3.55
CA TRP A 538 -19.19 10.39 3.19
C TRP A 538 -19.85 11.09 2.00
N LYS A 539 -20.09 10.36 0.90
CA LYS A 539 -20.75 10.91 -0.28
C LYS A 539 -22.08 11.60 0.06
N LEU A 540 -22.95 10.91 0.79
CA LEU A 540 -24.27 11.42 1.17
C LEU A 540 -24.14 12.70 2.03
N ALA A 541 -23.17 12.74 2.94
CA ALA A 541 -22.93 13.93 3.74
C ALA A 541 -22.40 15.12 2.91
N GLU A 542 -21.52 14.89 1.91
CA GLU A 542 -21.10 15.93 0.95
C GLU A 542 -22.26 16.42 0.07
N GLU A 543 -23.25 15.57 -0.19
CA GLU A 543 -24.48 15.91 -0.93
C GLU A 543 -25.55 16.59 -0.05
N GLY A 544 -25.26 16.83 1.24
CA GLY A 544 -26.12 17.60 2.15
C GLY A 544 -27.15 16.78 2.93
N HIS A 545 -27.03 15.46 2.94
CA HIS A 545 -27.85 14.60 3.79
C HIS A 545 -27.37 14.63 5.24
N ALA A 546 -28.32 14.61 6.19
CA ALA A 546 -28.04 14.41 7.60
C ALA A 546 -27.86 12.90 7.86
N VAL A 547 -26.61 12.45 7.85
CA VAL A 547 -26.26 11.01 7.93
C VAL A 547 -26.00 10.58 9.38
N THR A 548 -26.64 9.50 9.79
CA THR A 548 -26.30 8.73 10.99
C THR A 548 -25.82 7.34 10.58
N ILE A 549 -24.60 6.96 10.94
CA ILE A 549 -24.08 5.60 10.73
C ILE A 549 -24.43 4.76 11.96
N VAL A 550 -25.03 3.59 11.74
CA VAL A 550 -25.25 2.53 12.73
C VAL A 550 -24.33 1.37 12.41
N THR A 551 -23.59 0.86 13.37
CA THR A 551 -22.69 -0.28 13.15
C THR A 551 -22.64 -1.18 14.39
N PRO A 552 -22.52 -2.51 14.23
CA PRO A 552 -22.28 -3.42 15.34
C PRO A 552 -20.84 -3.34 15.87
N ASP A 553 -19.93 -2.68 15.13
CA ASP A 553 -18.54 -2.54 15.54
C ASP A 553 -18.36 -1.46 16.62
N PRO A 554 -17.29 -1.53 17.44
CA PRO A 554 -17.01 -0.56 18.50
C PRO A 554 -16.69 0.86 17.97
N PHE A 555 -16.39 1.01 16.67
CA PHE A 555 -16.20 2.31 16.03
C PHE A 555 -16.38 2.22 14.51
N VAL A 556 -16.73 3.35 13.90
CA VAL A 556 -16.91 3.46 12.45
C VAL A 556 -15.59 3.27 11.71
N GLY A 557 -15.61 2.42 10.67
CA GLY A 557 -14.43 2.18 9.82
C GLY A 557 -13.42 1.20 10.41
N LYS A 558 -13.85 0.25 11.26
CA LYS A 558 -12.99 -0.77 11.89
C LYS A 558 -12.06 -1.49 10.91
N GLU A 559 -12.59 -1.94 9.77
CA GLU A 559 -11.80 -2.64 8.76
C GLU A 559 -10.82 -1.73 8.01
N LEU A 560 -10.87 -0.41 8.21
CA LEU A 560 -9.93 0.54 7.61
C LEU A 560 -8.67 0.77 8.45
N GLN A 561 -8.63 0.30 9.70
CA GLN A 561 -7.41 0.33 10.53
C GLN A 561 -6.26 -0.37 9.83
N ARG A 562 -6.55 -1.53 9.19
CA ARG A 562 -5.57 -2.28 8.40
C ARG A 562 -4.95 -1.45 7.26
N THR A 563 -5.62 -0.41 6.79
CA THR A 563 -5.11 0.45 5.70
C THR A 563 -4.53 1.77 6.17
N ALA A 564 -4.55 2.05 7.48
CA ALA A 564 -4.29 3.36 8.05
C ALA A 564 -5.10 4.45 7.34
N ALA A 565 -6.41 4.24 7.21
CA ALA A 565 -7.33 5.18 6.56
C ALA A 565 -8.56 5.52 7.41
N ASP A 566 -8.68 4.88 8.56
CA ASP A 566 -9.84 4.92 9.44
C ASP A 566 -9.94 6.27 10.17
N VAL A 567 -8.86 6.78 10.79
CA VAL A 567 -8.87 8.09 11.45
C VAL A 567 -9.09 9.23 10.45
N PRO A 568 -8.36 9.33 9.32
CA PRO A 568 -8.62 10.38 8.33
C PRO A 568 -10.07 10.38 7.80
N MET A 569 -10.65 9.20 7.54
CA MET A 569 -12.06 9.09 7.16
C MET A 569 -12.99 9.57 8.29
N ARG A 570 -12.79 9.11 9.52
CA ARG A 570 -13.59 9.53 10.68
C ARG A 570 -13.51 11.04 10.93
N GLN A 571 -12.34 11.65 10.76
CA GLN A 571 -12.17 13.11 10.85
C GLN A 571 -12.97 13.83 9.76
N ALA A 572 -12.96 13.34 8.52
CA ALA A 572 -13.74 13.92 7.43
C ALA A 572 -15.25 13.82 7.70
N LEU A 573 -15.73 12.64 8.09
CA LEU A 573 -17.14 12.42 8.45
C LEU A 573 -17.58 13.32 9.63
N LYS A 574 -16.72 13.46 10.66
CA LYS A 574 -17.03 14.30 11.82
C LYS A 574 -17.13 15.79 11.43
N LYS A 575 -16.27 16.28 10.54
CA LYS A 575 -16.33 17.66 10.01
C LYS A 575 -17.61 17.91 9.20
N LEU A 576 -18.15 16.89 8.55
CA LEU A 576 -19.42 16.93 7.83
C LEU A 576 -20.66 16.74 8.73
N GLY A 577 -20.47 16.61 10.05
CA GLY A 577 -21.58 16.48 11.00
C GLY A 577 -22.23 15.09 11.06
N VAL A 578 -21.60 14.06 10.47
CA VAL A 578 -22.11 12.68 10.51
C VAL A 578 -22.14 12.18 11.96
N GLN A 579 -23.28 11.63 12.36
CA GLN A 579 -23.48 11.03 13.69
C GLN A 579 -23.20 9.53 13.67
N TRP A 580 -22.72 8.98 14.77
CA TRP A 580 -22.37 7.56 14.88
C TRP A 580 -23.11 6.91 16.04
N ILE A 581 -23.65 5.73 15.77
CA ILE A 581 -24.21 4.82 16.75
C ILE A 581 -23.46 3.51 16.57
N VAL A 582 -22.62 3.17 17.53
CA VAL A 582 -21.74 1.99 17.52
C VAL A 582 -22.33 0.90 18.41
N GLU A 583 -21.87 -0.33 18.25
CA GLU A 583 -22.31 -1.49 19.04
C GLU A 583 -23.84 -1.64 19.06
N ALA A 584 -24.46 -1.42 17.90
CA ALA A 584 -25.91 -1.47 17.75
C ALA A 584 -26.35 -2.06 16.40
N SER A 585 -27.58 -2.56 16.37
CA SER A 585 -28.24 -3.03 15.16
C SER A 585 -29.64 -2.44 15.03
N ILE A 586 -30.20 -2.51 13.82
CA ILE A 586 -31.58 -2.13 13.55
C ILE A 586 -32.48 -3.34 13.85
N ALA A 587 -33.33 -3.24 14.87
CA ALA A 587 -34.29 -4.28 15.20
C ALA A 587 -35.55 -4.22 14.31
N GLU A 588 -35.98 -3.02 13.90
CA GLU A 588 -37.20 -2.80 13.12
C GLU A 588 -37.14 -1.46 12.38
N TRP A 589 -37.68 -1.41 11.15
CA TRP A 589 -37.84 -0.20 10.34
C TRP A 589 -39.30 0.24 10.27
N HIS A 590 -39.58 1.50 10.59
CA HIS A 590 -40.95 2.04 10.70
C HIS A 590 -41.36 2.95 9.53
N GLY A 591 -40.51 3.10 8.51
CA GLY A 591 -40.73 4.02 7.37
C GLY A 591 -40.37 5.49 7.65
N ASN A 592 -40.32 5.90 8.92
CA ASN A 592 -39.93 7.24 9.38
C ASN A 592 -38.80 7.22 10.43
N GLY A 593 -38.17 6.06 10.60
CA GLY A 593 -37.13 5.82 11.59
C GLY A 593 -36.98 4.35 11.91
N ALA A 594 -36.03 4.04 12.77
CA ALA A 594 -35.65 2.69 13.14
C ALA A 594 -35.69 2.50 14.66
N THR A 595 -36.18 1.35 15.12
CA THR A 595 -35.86 0.86 16.46
C THR A 595 -34.47 0.23 16.41
N LEU A 596 -33.53 0.80 17.15
CA LEU A 596 -32.20 0.22 17.34
C LEU A 596 -32.17 -0.62 18.60
N ILE A 597 -31.31 -1.64 18.62
CA ILE A 597 -30.95 -2.42 19.81
C ILE A 597 -29.46 -2.19 20.12
N ASP A 598 -29.19 -1.79 21.35
CA ASP A 598 -27.83 -1.67 21.89
C ASP A 598 -27.30 -3.08 22.28
N HIS A 599 -26.10 -3.43 21.86
CA HIS A 599 -25.53 -4.77 22.09
C HIS A 599 -24.98 -4.95 23.51
N ASN A 600 -24.67 -3.86 24.20
CA ASN A 600 -24.11 -3.88 25.54
C ASN A 600 -25.21 -3.94 26.61
N THR A 601 -26.34 -3.28 26.37
CA THR A 601 -27.45 -3.22 27.35
C THR A 601 -28.69 -4.01 26.94
N GLY A 602 -28.86 -4.28 25.63
CA GLY A 602 -30.11 -4.81 25.08
C GLY A 602 -31.23 -3.77 24.98
N ASP A 603 -30.96 -2.52 25.36
CA ASP A 603 -31.96 -1.45 25.32
C ASP A 603 -32.41 -1.16 23.89
N ARG A 604 -33.69 -0.85 23.75
CA ARG A 604 -34.29 -0.45 22.48
C ARG A 604 -34.56 1.04 22.47
N ARG A 605 -34.15 1.72 21.40
CA ARG A 605 -34.43 3.15 21.21
C ARG A 605 -34.83 3.46 19.77
N PHE A 606 -35.74 4.40 19.60
CA PHE A 606 -36.14 4.88 18.28
C PHE A 606 -35.20 5.99 17.80
N VAL A 607 -34.82 5.94 16.51
CA VAL A 607 -34.04 6.97 15.83
C VAL A 607 -34.76 7.39 14.56
N GLU A 608 -35.08 8.68 14.45
CA GLU A 608 -35.76 9.26 13.28
C GLU A 608 -34.88 9.21 12.03
N ALA A 609 -35.46 8.80 10.91
CA ALA A 609 -34.81 8.82 9.61
C ALA A 609 -35.84 8.77 8.48
N ASP A 610 -35.58 9.43 7.37
CA ASP A 610 -36.46 9.40 6.20
C ASP A 610 -36.10 8.24 5.25
N THR A 611 -34.89 7.69 5.41
CA THR A 611 -34.34 6.66 4.54
C THR A 611 -33.37 5.78 5.30
N LEU A 612 -33.48 4.47 5.06
CA LEU A 612 -32.50 3.47 5.51
C LEU A 612 -31.59 3.09 4.33
N VAL A 613 -30.28 3.16 4.54
CA VAL A 613 -29.27 2.67 3.59
C VAL A 613 -28.54 1.48 4.19
N THR A 614 -28.43 0.38 3.44
CA THR A 614 -27.83 -0.87 3.91
C THR A 614 -26.47 -1.10 3.24
N ALA A 615 -25.43 -1.19 4.07
CA ALA A 615 -24.08 -1.64 3.71
C ALA A 615 -23.81 -3.00 4.38
N THR A 616 -24.73 -3.95 4.17
CA THR A 616 -24.65 -5.32 4.67
C THR A 616 -23.83 -6.19 3.73
N THR A 617 -23.70 -7.48 4.04
CA THR A 617 -22.84 -8.38 3.27
C THR A 617 -23.54 -8.88 2.02
N ASN A 618 -22.79 -8.83 0.92
CA ASN A 618 -23.24 -9.32 -0.37
C ASN A 618 -23.37 -10.84 -0.41
N MET A 619 -24.21 -11.31 -1.32
CA MET A 619 -24.33 -12.70 -1.74
C MET A 619 -23.71 -12.89 -3.12
N ALA A 620 -23.21 -14.10 -3.38
CA ALA A 620 -22.62 -14.46 -4.66
C ALA A 620 -23.65 -14.35 -5.79
N ALA A 621 -23.26 -13.79 -6.93
CA ALA A 621 -24.07 -13.76 -8.15
C ALA A 621 -23.90 -15.04 -8.98
N ASP A 622 -24.16 -16.21 -8.40
CA ASP A 622 -23.86 -17.52 -8.99
C ASP A 622 -25.05 -18.21 -9.66
N TRP A 623 -26.17 -17.51 -9.83
CA TRP A 623 -27.41 -18.05 -10.42
C TRP A 623 -27.23 -18.66 -11.81
N LEU A 624 -26.24 -18.20 -12.58
CA LEU A 624 -25.95 -18.68 -13.94
C LEU A 624 -25.13 -20.00 -13.92
N MET A 625 -24.49 -20.35 -12.80
CA MET A 625 -23.56 -21.47 -12.72
C MET A 625 -24.19 -22.85 -12.99
N PRO A 626 -25.39 -23.20 -12.47
CA PRO A 626 -26.02 -24.48 -12.77
C PRO A 626 -26.26 -24.69 -14.27
N ASP A 627 -26.72 -23.64 -14.97
CA ASP A 627 -27.01 -23.72 -16.39
C ASP A 627 -25.73 -23.75 -17.24
N LEU A 628 -24.69 -23.00 -16.84
CA LEU A 628 -23.36 -23.10 -17.48
C LEU A 628 -22.76 -24.49 -17.34
N ALA A 629 -22.92 -25.14 -16.19
CA ALA A 629 -22.42 -26.49 -15.96
C ALA A 629 -23.11 -27.52 -16.88
N ALA A 630 -24.35 -27.25 -17.31
CA ALA A 630 -25.10 -28.12 -18.22
C ALA A 630 -24.64 -28.00 -19.70
N LEU A 631 -23.82 -27.00 -20.06
CA LEU A 631 -23.35 -26.79 -21.44
C LEU A 631 -22.30 -27.82 -21.90
N GLY A 632 -21.71 -28.58 -20.98
CA GLY A 632 -20.68 -29.59 -21.30
C GLY A 632 -19.31 -28.99 -21.70
N LEU A 633 -19.06 -27.72 -21.38
CA LEU A 633 -17.78 -27.03 -21.59
C LEU A 633 -17.01 -26.82 -20.28
N PRO A 634 -15.68 -26.62 -20.32
CA PRO A 634 -14.93 -26.17 -19.16
C PRO A 634 -15.43 -24.80 -18.66
N ILE A 635 -15.83 -24.73 -17.38
CA ILE A 635 -16.27 -23.50 -16.72
C ILE A 635 -15.35 -23.20 -15.53
N ARG A 636 -15.01 -21.91 -15.32
CA ARG A 636 -14.31 -21.42 -14.13
C ARG A 636 -15.09 -20.30 -13.47
N GLN A 637 -15.49 -20.49 -12.21
CA GLN A 637 -16.14 -19.47 -11.37
C GLN A 637 -15.06 -18.69 -10.61
N ILE A 638 -15.03 -17.36 -10.70
CA ILE A 638 -14.00 -16.51 -10.09
C ILE A 638 -14.54 -15.21 -9.51
N GLY A 639 -13.80 -14.64 -8.55
CA GLY A 639 -14.13 -13.38 -7.93
C GLY A 639 -15.33 -13.49 -7.00
N ASP A 640 -16.09 -12.40 -6.90
CA ASP A 640 -17.17 -12.34 -5.92
C ASP A 640 -18.35 -13.28 -6.24
N CYS A 641 -18.45 -13.81 -7.47
CA CYS A 641 -19.45 -14.83 -7.78
C CYS A 641 -19.06 -16.19 -7.22
N ALA A 642 -17.79 -16.44 -6.92
CA ALA A 642 -17.37 -17.61 -6.15
C ALA A 642 -17.57 -17.38 -4.64
N ALA A 643 -17.14 -16.22 -4.15
CA ALA A 643 -17.37 -15.79 -2.78
C ALA A 643 -17.17 -14.27 -2.65
N PRO A 644 -18.18 -13.49 -2.22
CA PRO A 644 -18.05 -12.05 -2.05
C PRO A 644 -16.99 -11.67 -1.02
N ARG A 645 -16.01 -10.86 -1.44
CA ARG A 645 -14.89 -10.44 -0.58
C ARG A 645 -14.25 -9.14 -1.10
N GLN A 646 -13.04 -8.84 -0.62
CA GLN A 646 -12.33 -7.62 -1.04
C GLN A 646 -11.77 -7.75 -2.46
N ALA A 647 -11.73 -6.64 -3.19
CA ALA A 647 -11.25 -6.56 -4.57
C ALA A 647 -9.89 -7.22 -4.87
N PRO A 648 -8.86 -7.21 -3.98
CA PRO A 648 -7.59 -7.88 -4.27
C PRO A 648 -7.74 -9.34 -4.69
N TYR A 649 -8.71 -10.03 -4.12
CA TYR A 649 -8.88 -11.44 -4.38
C TYR A 649 -9.59 -11.72 -5.71
N ALA A 650 -10.48 -10.81 -6.14
CA ALA A 650 -11.06 -10.85 -7.48
C ALA A 650 -9.96 -10.66 -8.55
N PHE A 651 -9.07 -9.67 -8.38
CA PHE A 651 -7.91 -9.51 -9.26
C PHE A 651 -7.00 -10.75 -9.24
N PHE A 652 -6.73 -11.32 -8.06
CA PHE A 652 -5.90 -12.51 -7.93
C PHE A 652 -6.47 -13.71 -8.68
N GLU A 653 -7.75 -14.02 -8.50
CA GLU A 653 -8.39 -15.13 -9.21
C GLU A 653 -8.52 -14.86 -10.70
N GLY A 654 -8.77 -13.62 -11.11
CA GLY A 654 -8.73 -13.22 -12.53
C GLY A 654 -7.37 -13.52 -13.15
N ARG A 655 -6.29 -13.04 -12.53
CA ARG A 655 -4.92 -13.31 -13.00
C ARG A 655 -4.64 -14.80 -13.07
N LYS A 656 -4.92 -15.53 -11.99
CA LYS A 656 -4.69 -16.98 -11.91
C LYS A 656 -5.45 -17.72 -13.01
N ALA A 657 -6.74 -17.41 -13.17
CA ALA A 657 -7.57 -18.03 -14.19
C ALA A 657 -7.01 -17.77 -15.59
N GLY A 658 -6.64 -16.53 -15.93
CA GLY A 658 -6.04 -16.22 -17.24
C GLY A 658 -4.70 -16.93 -17.46
N LEU A 659 -3.86 -17.05 -16.42
CA LEU A 659 -2.59 -17.77 -16.48
C LEU A 659 -2.73 -19.29 -16.65
N GLU A 660 -3.83 -19.89 -16.19
CA GLU A 660 -4.04 -21.35 -16.23
C GLU A 660 -4.76 -21.84 -17.49
N ILE A 661 -5.11 -20.95 -18.44
CA ILE A 661 -5.68 -21.31 -19.75
C ILE A 661 -4.57 -21.82 -20.67
#